data_AF-A0A1H0E1D4-F1
#
_entry.id   AF-A0A1H0E1D4-F1
#
_cell.length_a   1.000
_cell.length_b   1.000
_cell.length_c   1.000
_cell.angle_alpha   90.00
_cell.angle_beta   90.00
_cell.angle_gamma   90.00
#
_symmetry.space_group_name_H-M   'P 1'
#
loop_
_entity.id
_entity.type
_entity.pdbx_description
1 polymer ?
#
loop_
_entity_poly.entity_id
_entity_poly.type
_entity_poly.pdbx_seq_one_letter_code
_entity_poly.pdbx_strand_id
1 'polypeptide(L)'
;MTTQSHSDFPCRTPHGGFIRRNLLWLAIAAAAAGVMPLASAADLPQVQSVVPGSISISPDGKSMEVMTNQRRATIDWKSFSIGPDNTVRFTQPDGTSVVLNRVTGTDPSKIYGMLTSNGKLILLNPNGIWFGPDSKVSTAALTAAAGRITDEQLQEFRDTGKLHLQLSGKVRNEGRINVEDHGLVALLGAQVENAGVIQARKGQVHLATGPKATLDFHGDGLISVAVDGTPGEKESVDPNVKGGVHNDGQIDVGNGVVAMSAQRAARHLESVVSVGGSVVADSVSEQGGAIVLGNAEHTRVSGTLSAKGSEGGSIKVLGDDVSVAGSAKLDASGTRDKGGRVLVGGNFQGKGSEQQAKTTTVGKGAQLKADGKTDGGTVVAWSTGQTRFAGNASAKGGEKGGVVETSGRQLQVTADARVDTSGGKTGGTWLLDPDTISVVDTTTNAGLDTNGNATGSGNAWTISNQAIAEGLKTGNVQLLASNRINIDAPIVAALVGKDGSSNKPYTLALIANGTVAPFSSYVEGMDPTSDSGSVHITAPILLRDGNLFISATGDIRLIDGAPGDTSTGAWNRRAIIDLGKGIAWLKTSGSASVLQDANTAVIADQTAAWGGGVKLDSALNSTRVIAGRATNGKFRFSQTNASGTVDQTSTVQSPYNAESLGEVRARQMVYLGSQQIVADSAAGPGSPYSTFNLSYNGEEFDAVLFEASRYVRPDGKGGWMPISQEDMLNYLDSSDYLVHGLSFTDKAGNQWKLEPDGSRDGLTRITLNGQVQNSVPTGFLINANGGTLAVSDFAGNLNDGWGVIGWDIHGAQNDAEIQHNQATDHTQQVVFSLPGKTTGIEAVLGWLFVDQTGWFGTVDGQPAVGPLHETAIAHYFNSVTAADGVQISSDKATLAIDANDKRRTYGEANPQLDHSAETLNSAAQAVRDVDKFVDGQLGRSDITAGPATTTATPTSDVGTYTIANNHSVGSDSHISRRYDVSFGDATLTIDPAPLVVTVDNKAKQVGQQDPALTYQAQGWKFADDERAFTLDRDPGEAAGNYRIFEKDGTRLVSANYTVTFIDGNLRIDGPVAPDPTPDPNPGPNPDPGPNPNPGPIPDPGPNPNPGPIPDPGPTPGPIPAPQAWQAIPALTQGATSERCSPIESPQSVSASHTATPAIVRTYSVQLVCKPRAYGSPEEQLPDKTDLINYANGLLREGRFQLPDWNRSVIPRDLGKKTEGGK
;
A
#
# COMPACT_ATOMS: atom_id res chain seq x y z
N MET A 1 47.66 -8.55 26.47
CA MET A 1 48.49 -8.29 27.68
C MET A 1 47.56 -8.27 28.90
N THR A 2 48.10 -8.43 30.11
CA THR A 2 47.41 -8.25 31.41
C THR A 2 46.98 -6.78 31.61
N THR A 3 46.05 -6.39 32.51
CA THR A 3 45.84 -6.74 33.93
C THR A 3 44.35 -6.75 34.40
N GLN A 4 44.11 -6.99 35.70
CA GLN A 4 42.78 -7.24 36.33
C GLN A 4 42.30 -6.13 37.28
N SER A 5 40.98 -6.04 37.49
CA SER A 5 40.29 -5.90 38.80
C SER A 5 38.77 -6.17 38.60
N HIS A 6 38.14 -7.21 39.16
CA HIS A 6 37.58 -7.32 40.54
C HIS A 6 36.56 -6.22 40.91
N SER A 7 35.38 -6.44 41.55
CA SER A 7 34.56 -7.65 41.91
C SER A 7 33.35 -7.19 42.80
N ASP A 8 32.15 -7.80 42.91
CA ASP A 8 31.41 -8.86 42.18
C ASP A 8 29.93 -9.02 42.67
N PHE A 9 29.14 -9.91 42.03
CA PHE A 9 27.91 -10.60 42.55
C PHE A 9 26.55 -9.79 42.70
N PRO A 10 25.34 -10.43 42.92
CA PRO A 10 24.57 -11.03 41.81
C PRO A 10 23.01 -10.96 41.81
N CYS A 11 22.42 -11.09 40.62
CA CYS A 11 21.23 -11.86 40.20
C CYS A 11 20.17 -12.37 41.25
N ARG A 12 18.86 -12.08 41.01
CA ARG A 12 17.81 -13.08 40.64
C ARG A 12 16.38 -12.52 40.47
N THR A 13 15.60 -13.12 39.57
CA THR A 13 14.12 -13.09 39.51
C THR A 13 13.51 -14.26 40.32
N PRO A 14 12.18 -14.28 40.58
CA PRO A 14 11.31 -15.17 39.78
C PRO A 14 9.85 -14.68 39.58
N HIS A 15 9.06 -15.46 38.83
CA HIS A 15 7.62 -15.24 38.56
C HIS A 15 6.68 -15.70 39.70
N GLY A 16 5.43 -15.21 39.70
CA GLY A 16 4.32 -15.79 40.47
C GLY A 16 2.97 -15.12 40.15
N GLY A 17 1.96 -15.90 39.77
CA GLY A 17 0.62 -15.40 39.43
C GLY A 17 -0.36 -15.38 40.61
N PHE A 18 -1.34 -14.48 40.59
CA PHE A 18 -2.31 -14.31 41.69
C PHE A 18 -3.65 -15.02 41.44
N ILE A 19 -4.11 -15.76 42.45
CA ILE A 19 -5.46 -16.35 42.55
C ILE A 19 -6.21 -15.67 43.72
N ARG A 20 -7.51 -15.39 43.53
CA ARG A 20 -8.39 -14.77 44.55
C ARG A 20 -8.57 -15.67 45.78
N ARG A 21 -8.58 -15.09 46.98
CA ARG A 21 -9.38 -15.61 48.11
C ARG A 21 -9.64 -14.58 49.21
N ASN A 22 -10.88 -14.56 49.72
CA ASN A 22 -11.26 -13.81 50.92
C ASN A 22 -10.89 -14.63 52.19
N LEU A 23 -10.64 -13.95 53.31
CA LEU A 23 -10.98 -14.41 54.66
C LEU A 23 -10.98 -13.23 55.65
N LEU A 24 -11.53 -13.43 56.86
CA LEU A 24 -11.93 -12.36 57.79
C LEU A 24 -11.85 -12.89 59.25
N TRP A 25 -11.92 -11.99 60.24
CA TRP A 25 -12.10 -12.16 61.71
C TRP A 25 -10.87 -12.07 62.63
N LEU A 26 -10.91 -11.05 63.51
CA LEU A 26 -10.55 -10.95 64.95
C LEU A 26 -9.20 -11.46 65.50
N ALA A 27 -8.72 -11.06 66.69
CA ALA A 27 -8.74 -9.79 67.45
C ALA A 27 -8.09 -10.02 68.84
N ILE A 28 -7.50 -8.99 69.46
CA ILE A 28 -7.49 -8.65 70.91
C ILE A 28 -6.53 -7.46 71.15
N ALA A 29 -6.76 -6.66 72.18
CA ALA A 29 -6.06 -5.40 72.43
C ALA A 29 -5.46 -5.30 73.84
N ALA A 30 -4.45 -4.44 73.97
CA ALA A 30 -3.99 -3.83 75.22
C ALA A 30 -3.52 -2.39 74.91
N ALA A 31 -3.75 -1.44 75.82
CA ALA A 31 -3.62 -0.01 75.52
C ALA A 31 -2.85 0.78 76.60
N ALA A 32 -2.13 1.83 76.19
CA ALA A 32 -1.56 2.85 77.08
C ALA A 32 -1.42 4.21 76.37
N ALA A 33 -2.32 5.14 76.73
CA ALA A 33 -2.27 6.60 76.58
C ALA A 33 -1.18 7.23 75.69
N GLY A 34 -1.48 7.40 74.41
CA GLY A 34 -0.93 8.49 73.58
C GLY A 34 -2.10 9.36 73.09
N VAL A 35 -2.06 10.68 73.31
CA VAL A 35 -3.14 11.58 72.86
C VAL A 35 -3.02 11.79 71.36
N MET A 36 -3.73 10.98 70.59
CA MET A 36 -3.96 11.25 69.17
C MET A 36 -4.87 12.49 69.03
N PRO A 37 -4.53 13.47 68.18
CA PRO A 37 -5.49 14.48 67.79
C PRO A 37 -6.62 13.80 67.01
N LEU A 38 -7.86 13.91 67.51
CA LEU A 38 -9.04 13.50 66.75
C LEU A 38 -9.11 14.34 65.49
N ALA A 39 -8.86 13.73 64.33
CA ALA A 39 -9.14 14.35 63.05
C ALA A 39 -10.65 14.56 62.95
N SER A 40 -11.11 15.81 63.09
CA SER A 40 -12.50 16.18 62.88
C SER A 40 -12.93 15.74 61.48
N ALA A 41 -14.09 15.10 61.38
CA ALA A 41 -14.72 14.90 60.09
C ALA A 41 -14.88 16.26 59.40
N ALA A 42 -14.56 16.32 58.10
CA ALA A 42 -14.78 17.55 57.33
C ALA A 42 -16.29 17.72 57.11
N ASP A 43 -16.87 18.65 57.85
CA ASP A 43 -18.27 19.06 57.75
C ASP A 43 -18.61 19.62 56.35
N LEU A 44 -19.88 20.01 56.19
CA LEU A 44 -20.38 20.78 55.05
C LEU A 44 -19.58 22.09 54.82
N PRO A 45 -19.62 22.66 53.61
CA PRO A 45 -18.87 23.88 53.26
C PRO A 45 -19.07 25.06 54.25
N GLN A 46 -17.98 25.73 54.64
CA GLN A 46 -17.99 26.87 55.55
C GLN A 46 -17.97 28.18 54.75
N VAL A 47 -19.10 28.89 54.70
CA VAL A 47 -19.21 30.18 53.99
C VAL A 47 -18.36 31.25 54.66
N GLN A 48 -17.72 32.11 53.87
CA GLN A 48 -17.10 33.36 54.33
C GLN A 48 -17.99 34.56 53.99
N SER A 49 -18.44 34.68 52.74
CA SER A 49 -19.27 35.78 52.27
C SER A 49 -20.11 35.42 51.05
N VAL A 50 -21.32 36.01 50.97
CA VAL A 50 -22.24 35.94 49.82
C VAL A 50 -22.57 37.35 49.35
N VAL A 51 -22.98 37.50 48.09
CA VAL A 51 -23.61 38.73 47.61
C VAL A 51 -24.95 38.94 48.35
N PRO A 52 -25.19 40.08 49.02
CA PRO A 52 -26.41 40.27 49.81
C PRO A 52 -27.70 40.22 48.96
N GLY A 53 -28.69 39.48 49.44
CA GLY A 53 -30.07 39.50 48.92
C GLY A 53 -30.42 38.50 47.80
N SER A 54 -29.47 37.71 47.30
CA SER A 54 -29.68 36.82 46.14
C SER A 54 -29.41 35.33 46.34
N ILE A 55 -28.88 34.94 47.51
CA ILE A 55 -28.42 33.57 47.81
C ILE A 55 -28.93 33.16 49.19
N SER A 56 -29.50 31.97 49.31
CA SER A 56 -29.75 31.30 50.60
C SER A 56 -28.87 30.06 50.73
N ILE A 57 -28.38 29.80 51.95
CA ILE A 57 -27.58 28.62 52.29
C ILE A 57 -28.20 28.01 53.54
N SER A 58 -28.70 26.78 53.41
CA SER A 58 -29.51 26.08 54.41
C SER A 58 -28.91 24.72 54.73
N PRO A 59 -28.05 24.61 55.76
CA PRO A 59 -27.59 23.33 56.27
C PRO A 59 -28.67 22.64 57.12
N ASP A 60 -28.88 21.35 56.88
CA ASP A 60 -29.76 20.45 57.63
C ASP A 60 -29.05 19.11 57.88
N GLY A 61 -28.50 18.95 59.09
CA GLY A 61 -27.77 17.74 59.49
C GLY A 61 -26.56 17.44 58.58
N LYS A 62 -26.67 16.41 57.75
CA LYS A 62 -25.66 16.00 56.76
C LYS A 62 -25.86 16.63 55.37
N SER A 63 -26.92 17.42 55.18
CA SER A 63 -27.28 18.04 53.91
C SER A 63 -27.07 19.55 53.95
N MET A 64 -26.83 20.16 52.79
CA MET A 64 -26.89 21.61 52.60
C MET A 64 -27.57 21.92 51.26
N GLU A 65 -28.61 22.75 51.29
CA GLU A 65 -29.14 23.38 50.08
C GLU A 65 -28.58 24.80 49.92
N VAL A 66 -28.20 25.15 48.70
CA VAL A 66 -27.78 26.49 48.27
C VAL A 66 -28.71 26.93 47.15
N MET A 67 -29.61 27.89 47.43
CA MET A 67 -30.50 28.42 46.40
C MET A 67 -29.98 29.76 45.87
N THR A 68 -30.06 29.97 44.56
CA THR A 68 -29.70 31.25 43.93
C THR A 68 -30.86 31.79 43.10
N ASN A 69 -31.07 33.11 43.11
CA ASN A 69 -32.06 33.78 42.26
C ASN A 69 -31.44 34.59 41.09
N GLN A 70 -30.12 34.50 40.91
CA GLN A 70 -29.34 35.17 39.86
C GLN A 70 -28.79 34.17 38.83
N ARG A 71 -28.76 34.57 37.55
CA ARG A 71 -28.15 33.80 36.45
C ARG A 71 -26.64 33.59 36.61
N ARG A 72 -25.96 34.53 37.27
CA ARG A 72 -24.56 34.39 37.70
C ARG A 72 -24.48 34.77 39.17
N ALA A 73 -24.04 33.85 40.01
CA ALA A 73 -23.87 34.07 41.44
C ALA A 73 -22.43 33.76 41.86
N THR A 74 -21.92 34.49 42.86
CA THR A 74 -20.56 34.31 43.39
C THR A 74 -20.62 34.11 44.90
N ILE A 75 -19.99 33.05 45.40
CA ILE A 75 -19.91 32.72 46.84
C ILE A 75 -18.45 32.53 47.23
N ASP A 76 -18.03 33.21 48.30
CA ASP A 76 -16.73 33.02 48.93
C ASP A 76 -16.87 32.06 50.12
N TRP A 77 -16.07 31.00 50.10
CA TRP A 77 -16.04 29.93 51.07
C TRP A 77 -14.71 29.92 51.82
N LYS A 78 -14.76 29.97 53.16
CA LYS A 78 -13.58 29.73 54.00
C LYS A 78 -13.03 28.31 53.76
N SER A 79 -13.91 27.34 53.57
CA SER A 79 -13.56 26.00 53.05
C SER A 79 -14.75 25.39 52.31
N PHE A 80 -14.48 24.62 51.26
CA PHE A 80 -15.51 23.88 50.52
C PHE A 80 -15.14 22.39 50.50
N SER A 81 -15.69 21.63 51.43
CA SER A 81 -15.51 20.17 51.52
C SER A 81 -16.85 19.50 51.80
N ILE A 82 -16.95 18.22 51.46
CA ILE A 82 -18.16 17.40 51.61
C ILE A 82 -17.70 16.03 52.09
N GLY A 83 -17.84 15.75 53.40
CA GLY A 83 -17.54 14.43 53.96
C GLY A 83 -18.35 13.29 53.32
N PRO A 84 -17.93 12.01 53.45
CA PRO A 84 -18.48 10.90 52.68
C PRO A 84 -20.01 10.72 52.77
N ASP A 85 -20.59 10.93 53.95
CA ASP A 85 -22.04 10.81 54.18
C ASP A 85 -22.83 12.08 53.84
N ASN A 86 -22.14 13.17 53.46
CA ASN A 86 -22.75 14.50 53.35
C ASN A 86 -23.19 14.81 51.92
N THR A 87 -24.21 15.67 51.78
CA THR A 87 -24.76 16.09 50.48
C THR A 87 -24.82 17.62 50.38
N VAL A 88 -24.36 18.19 49.27
CA VAL A 88 -24.59 19.59 48.91
C VAL A 88 -25.43 19.65 47.63
N ARG A 89 -26.47 20.48 47.63
CA ARG A 89 -27.38 20.70 46.50
C ARG A 89 -27.46 22.17 46.16
N PHE A 90 -27.22 22.51 44.90
CA PHE A 90 -27.46 23.84 44.35
C PHE A 90 -28.77 23.86 43.57
N THR A 91 -29.69 24.74 43.96
CA THR A 91 -30.98 24.96 43.29
C THR A 91 -30.96 26.35 42.64
N GLN A 92 -30.66 26.38 41.35
CA GLN A 92 -30.46 27.56 40.50
C GLN A 92 -31.73 27.89 39.68
N PRO A 93 -31.85 29.11 39.09
CA PRO A 93 -33.03 29.50 38.32
C PRO A 93 -33.31 28.62 37.09
N ASP A 94 -32.26 28.22 36.36
CA ASP A 94 -32.33 27.41 35.14
C ASP A 94 -31.00 26.66 34.90
N GLY A 95 -30.99 25.74 33.93
CA GLY A 95 -29.79 24.98 33.54
C GLY A 95 -28.68 25.78 32.85
N THR A 96 -28.96 27.03 32.47
CA THR A 96 -27.96 27.93 31.88
C THR A 96 -27.19 28.72 32.95
N SER A 97 -27.78 28.87 34.13
CA SER A 97 -27.26 29.63 35.27
C SER A 97 -25.95 29.05 35.82
N VAL A 98 -25.12 29.92 36.40
CA VAL A 98 -23.77 29.60 36.87
C VAL A 98 -23.56 30.08 38.30
N VAL A 99 -23.07 29.20 39.19
CA VAL A 99 -22.56 29.58 40.52
C VAL A 99 -21.05 29.37 40.57
N LEU A 100 -20.31 30.44 40.85
CA LEU A 100 -18.87 30.43 41.11
C LEU A 100 -18.62 30.37 42.62
N ASN A 101 -17.98 29.30 43.06
CA ASN A 101 -17.60 29.02 44.43
C ASN A 101 -16.09 29.23 44.56
N ARG A 102 -15.65 30.33 45.18
CA ARG A 102 -14.23 30.63 45.41
C ARG A 102 -13.85 30.23 46.83
N VAL A 103 -12.82 29.41 46.99
CA VAL A 103 -12.25 29.08 48.31
C VAL A 103 -11.13 30.06 48.64
N THR A 104 -11.25 30.71 49.80
CA THR A 104 -10.33 31.73 50.31
C THR A 104 -9.39 31.22 51.40
N GLY A 105 -9.70 30.06 52.02
CA GLY A 105 -8.85 29.41 53.02
C GLY A 105 -7.64 28.68 52.43
N THR A 106 -6.94 27.94 53.29
CA THR A 106 -5.67 27.24 52.98
C THR A 106 -5.82 25.74 52.68
N ASP A 107 -7.00 25.16 52.93
CA ASP A 107 -7.23 23.72 52.74
C ASP A 107 -7.70 23.37 51.32
N PRO A 108 -7.27 22.23 50.73
CA PRO A 108 -7.84 21.71 49.50
C PRO A 108 -9.29 21.24 49.68
N SER A 109 -10.09 21.39 48.63
CA SER A 109 -11.51 21.00 48.62
C SER A 109 -11.65 19.48 48.56
N LYS A 110 -12.05 18.83 49.66
CA LYS A 110 -12.22 17.37 49.75
C LYS A 110 -13.68 17.02 49.51
N ILE A 111 -14.00 16.57 48.30
CA ILE A 111 -15.35 16.20 47.86
C ILE A 111 -15.47 14.68 47.92
N TYR A 112 -15.86 14.14 49.08
CA TYR A 112 -15.97 12.70 49.30
C TYR A 112 -17.42 12.21 49.31
N GLY A 113 -18.38 13.08 49.63
CA GLY A 113 -19.82 12.82 49.53
C GLY A 113 -20.45 13.21 48.19
N MET A 114 -21.69 13.71 48.24
CA MET A 114 -22.51 13.99 47.07
C MET A 114 -22.65 15.51 46.79
N LEU A 115 -22.49 15.91 45.53
CA LEU A 115 -22.66 17.28 45.04
C LEU A 115 -23.64 17.29 43.88
N THR A 116 -24.71 18.09 43.97
CA THR A 116 -25.75 18.17 42.93
C THR A 116 -26.06 19.61 42.53
N SER A 117 -26.43 19.81 41.27
CA SER A 117 -27.01 21.07 40.78
C SER A 117 -27.91 20.85 39.57
N ASN A 118 -28.98 21.63 39.45
CA ASN A 118 -29.74 21.76 38.20
C ASN A 118 -29.15 22.80 37.23
N GLY A 119 -28.07 23.48 37.59
CA GLY A 119 -27.35 24.44 36.76
C GLY A 119 -25.85 24.17 36.75
N LYS A 120 -25.07 25.13 36.24
CA LYS A 120 -23.61 25.02 36.08
C LYS A 120 -22.89 25.41 37.36
N LEU A 121 -21.85 24.68 37.74
CA LEU A 121 -21.00 25.00 38.89
C LEU A 121 -19.55 25.28 38.47
N ILE A 122 -18.98 26.34 39.02
CA ILE A 122 -17.53 26.56 39.05
C ILE A 122 -17.08 26.43 40.50
N LEU A 123 -16.00 25.69 40.74
CA LEU A 123 -15.31 25.56 42.03
C LEU A 123 -13.84 25.94 41.84
N LEU A 124 -13.41 27.00 42.51
CA LEU A 124 -12.03 27.50 42.49
C LEU A 124 -11.41 27.26 43.87
N ASN A 125 -10.34 26.48 43.95
CA ASN A 125 -9.54 26.35 45.17
C ASN A 125 -8.05 26.19 44.83
N PRO A 126 -7.21 27.22 45.01
CA PRO A 126 -5.80 27.16 44.60
C PRO A 126 -4.97 26.13 45.39
N ASN A 127 -5.43 25.71 46.56
CA ASN A 127 -4.78 24.67 47.36
C ASN A 127 -5.07 23.25 46.81
N GLY A 128 -6.04 23.12 45.89
CA GLY A 128 -6.39 21.87 45.21
C GLY A 128 -7.84 21.44 45.42
N ILE A 129 -8.29 20.48 44.59
CA ILE A 129 -9.65 19.91 44.61
C ILE A 129 -9.55 18.40 44.41
N TRP A 130 -10.02 17.61 45.39
CA TRP A 130 -9.95 16.15 45.38
C TRP A 130 -11.35 15.54 45.49
N PHE A 131 -11.81 14.88 44.43
CA PHE A 131 -13.03 14.06 44.43
C PHE A 131 -12.65 12.63 44.82
N GLY A 132 -13.14 12.13 45.95
CA GLY A 132 -12.77 10.81 46.52
C GLY A 132 -13.53 9.64 45.87
N PRO A 133 -13.16 8.37 46.16
CA PRO A 133 -13.63 7.21 45.40
C PRO A 133 -15.16 7.01 45.40
N ASP A 134 -15.80 7.26 46.54
CA ASP A 134 -17.26 7.13 46.69
C ASP A 134 -18.06 8.37 46.26
N SER A 135 -17.37 9.46 45.88
CA SER A 135 -17.98 10.76 45.63
C SER A 135 -18.80 10.79 44.33
N LYS A 136 -19.87 11.58 44.34
CA LYS A 136 -20.85 11.65 43.26
C LYS A 136 -21.19 13.10 42.95
N VAL A 137 -20.80 13.57 41.77
CA VAL A 137 -21.13 14.90 41.26
C VAL A 137 -22.15 14.77 40.13
N SER A 138 -23.23 15.55 40.16
CA SER A 138 -24.27 15.60 39.12
C SER A 138 -24.74 17.03 38.88
N THR A 139 -24.34 17.64 37.76
CA THR A 139 -24.58 19.07 37.46
C THR A 139 -24.87 19.32 35.97
N ALA A 140 -25.45 20.47 35.59
CA ALA A 140 -25.60 20.79 34.16
C ALA A 140 -24.23 21.01 33.47
N ALA A 141 -23.27 21.58 34.20
CA ALA A 141 -21.85 21.59 33.87
C ALA A 141 -21.00 21.73 35.14
N LEU A 142 -19.73 21.36 35.09
CA LEU A 142 -18.76 21.48 36.19
C LEU A 142 -17.43 22.04 35.68
N THR A 143 -16.93 23.10 36.32
CA THR A 143 -15.55 23.54 36.20
C THR A 143 -14.89 23.47 37.58
N ALA A 144 -13.92 22.57 37.75
CA ALA A 144 -13.12 22.46 38.98
C ALA A 144 -11.69 22.91 38.68
N ALA A 145 -11.30 24.07 39.20
CA ALA A 145 -10.00 24.66 38.92
C ALA A 145 -9.17 24.91 40.19
N ALA A 146 -7.96 24.36 40.22
CA ALA A 146 -6.98 24.60 41.26
C ALA A 146 -6.17 25.88 40.97
N GLY A 147 -6.86 27.02 40.97
CA GLY A 147 -6.30 28.33 40.62
C GLY A 147 -6.86 29.51 41.40
N ARG A 148 -6.21 30.67 41.23
CA ARG A 148 -6.52 31.96 41.85
C ARG A 148 -7.16 32.93 40.86
N ILE A 149 -7.97 33.85 41.40
CA ILE A 149 -8.49 35.05 40.74
C ILE A 149 -8.43 36.23 41.72
N THR A 150 -8.32 37.44 41.19
CA THR A 150 -8.47 38.69 41.97
C THR A 150 -9.95 39.07 42.14
N ASP A 151 -10.24 40.09 42.95
CA ASP A 151 -11.62 40.58 43.12
C ASP A 151 -12.12 41.35 41.89
N GLU A 152 -11.23 41.97 41.12
CA GLU A 152 -11.54 42.58 39.82
C GLU A 152 -11.95 41.52 38.79
N GLN A 153 -11.25 40.38 38.74
CA GLN A 153 -11.60 39.24 37.88
C GLN A 153 -12.91 38.56 38.32
N LEU A 154 -13.19 38.54 39.64
CA LEU A 154 -14.49 38.08 40.15
C LEU A 154 -15.63 39.05 39.76
N GLN A 155 -15.35 40.35 39.65
CA GLN A 155 -16.30 41.34 39.14
C GLN A 155 -16.51 41.19 37.62
N GLU A 156 -15.43 41.04 36.84
CA GLU A 156 -15.47 40.76 35.40
C GLU A 156 -16.31 39.52 35.10
N PHE A 157 -16.22 38.46 35.91
CA PHE A 157 -17.08 37.27 35.79
C PHE A 157 -18.57 37.56 36.02
N ARG A 158 -18.92 38.41 36.99
CA ARG A 158 -20.32 38.81 37.20
C ARG A 158 -20.87 39.54 35.97
N ASP A 159 -20.13 40.53 35.49
CA ASP A 159 -20.56 41.42 34.42
C ASP A 159 -20.52 40.73 33.04
N THR A 160 -19.38 40.17 32.66
CA THR A 160 -19.14 39.61 31.31
C THR A 160 -19.38 38.11 31.24
N GLY A 161 -19.03 37.36 32.30
CA GLY A 161 -18.97 35.89 32.30
C GLY A 161 -17.59 35.33 32.00
N LYS A 162 -16.60 36.18 31.71
CA LYS A 162 -15.20 35.77 31.51
C LYS A 162 -14.50 35.52 32.84
N LEU A 163 -13.51 34.64 32.83
CA LEU A 163 -12.73 34.31 34.02
C LEU A 163 -11.29 33.97 33.64
N HIS A 164 -10.34 34.77 34.14
CA HIS A 164 -8.91 34.60 33.90
C HIS A 164 -8.24 34.03 35.16
N LEU A 165 -7.90 32.74 35.14
CA LEU A 165 -7.32 31.98 36.25
C LEU A 165 -5.79 32.01 36.23
N GLN A 166 -5.16 32.03 37.41
CA GLN A 166 -3.76 31.62 37.60
C GLN A 166 -3.74 30.22 38.25
N LEU A 167 -3.25 29.19 37.55
CA LEU A 167 -3.30 27.81 38.03
C LEU A 167 -2.07 27.50 38.91
N SER A 168 -2.28 26.79 40.02
CA SER A 168 -1.21 26.60 41.03
C SER A 168 -1.29 25.29 41.84
N GLY A 169 -2.48 24.71 42.01
CA GLY A 169 -2.69 23.48 42.79
C GLY A 169 -3.04 22.26 41.95
N LYS A 170 -3.47 21.19 42.64
CA LYS A 170 -3.82 19.89 42.04
C LYS A 170 -5.32 19.64 41.96
N VAL A 171 -5.81 19.15 40.83
CA VAL A 171 -7.16 18.55 40.70
C VAL A 171 -7.04 17.05 40.54
N ARG A 172 -7.75 16.26 41.36
CA ARG A 172 -7.77 14.79 41.30
C ARG A 172 -9.21 14.26 41.39
N ASN A 173 -9.61 13.42 40.45
CA ASN A 173 -10.87 12.68 40.50
C ASN A 173 -10.64 11.18 40.66
N GLU A 174 -11.15 10.61 41.76
CA GLU A 174 -11.26 9.17 42.00
C GLU A 174 -12.71 8.68 41.97
N GLY A 175 -13.69 9.59 42.08
CA GLY A 175 -15.12 9.30 42.11
C GLY A 175 -15.82 9.43 40.77
N ARG A 176 -17.15 9.64 40.79
CA ARG A 176 -17.97 9.81 39.60
C ARG A 176 -18.42 11.26 39.41
N ILE A 177 -17.97 11.88 38.32
CA ILE A 177 -18.49 13.14 37.81
C ILE A 177 -19.44 12.82 36.64
N ASN A 178 -20.69 13.25 36.75
CA ASN A 178 -21.68 13.17 35.68
C ASN A 178 -22.21 14.57 35.38
N VAL A 179 -22.35 14.92 34.11
CA VAL A 179 -23.09 16.12 33.70
C VAL A 179 -24.26 15.78 32.78
N GLU A 180 -25.17 16.75 32.61
CA GLU A 180 -26.29 16.63 31.67
C GLU A 180 -25.80 16.55 30.21
N ASP A 181 -26.68 16.09 29.31
CA ASP A 181 -26.35 15.99 27.88
C ASP A 181 -25.98 17.38 27.32
N HIS A 182 -24.93 17.44 26.50
CA HIS A 182 -24.24 18.65 26.03
C HIS A 182 -23.49 19.46 27.11
N GLY A 183 -23.42 19.00 28.36
CA GLY A 183 -22.69 19.63 29.45
C GLY A 183 -21.16 19.63 29.29
N LEU A 184 -20.49 20.51 30.04
CA LEU A 184 -19.02 20.57 30.14
C LEU A 184 -18.54 19.99 31.47
N VAL A 185 -17.45 19.23 31.45
CA VAL A 185 -16.55 19.03 32.60
C VAL A 185 -15.18 19.63 32.29
N ALA A 186 -14.72 20.60 33.07
CA ALA A 186 -13.38 21.19 32.95
C ALA A 186 -12.60 21.00 34.27
N LEU A 187 -11.48 20.27 34.21
CA LEU A 187 -10.57 20.04 35.33
C LEU A 187 -9.24 20.75 35.05
N LEU A 188 -8.90 21.78 35.83
CA LEU A 188 -7.80 22.71 35.52
C LEU A 188 -6.84 22.86 36.70
N GLY A 189 -5.52 22.82 36.51
CA GLY A 189 -4.57 23.04 37.62
C GLY A 189 -3.11 23.12 37.19
N ALA A 190 -2.20 23.09 38.16
CA ALA A 190 -0.78 22.81 37.90
C ALA A 190 -0.53 21.31 37.68
N GLN A 191 -1.44 20.44 38.15
CA GLN A 191 -1.49 19.00 37.87
C GLN A 191 -2.96 18.54 37.87
N VAL A 192 -3.33 17.68 36.92
CA VAL A 192 -4.69 17.12 36.80
C VAL A 192 -4.66 15.61 36.68
N GLU A 193 -5.49 14.91 37.45
CA GLU A 193 -5.56 13.45 37.47
C GLU A 193 -7.01 12.95 37.44
N ASN A 194 -7.32 11.99 36.57
CA ASN A 194 -8.56 11.21 36.60
C ASN A 194 -8.24 9.72 36.74
N ALA A 195 -8.53 9.16 37.91
CA ALA A 195 -8.57 7.73 38.19
C ALA A 195 -10.02 7.20 38.32
N GLY A 196 -10.99 8.10 38.48
CA GLY A 196 -12.43 7.80 38.57
C GLY A 196 -13.14 7.76 37.21
N VAL A 197 -14.41 8.18 37.20
CA VAL A 197 -15.26 8.20 36.00
C VAL A 197 -15.78 9.61 35.74
N ILE A 198 -15.64 10.08 34.51
CA ILE A 198 -16.25 11.33 34.00
C ILE A 198 -17.23 10.97 32.88
N GLN A 199 -18.48 11.46 32.95
CA GLN A 199 -19.50 11.23 31.93
C GLN A 199 -20.17 12.55 31.51
N ALA A 200 -20.08 12.91 30.23
CA ALA A 200 -20.58 14.17 29.64
C ALA A 200 -21.11 13.94 28.22
N ARG A 201 -22.26 13.27 28.11
CA ARG A 201 -22.83 12.77 26.84
C ARG A 201 -23.14 13.90 25.86
N LYS A 202 -22.71 13.76 24.60
CA LYS A 202 -22.78 14.79 23.56
C LYS A 202 -22.15 16.14 23.96
N GLY A 203 -21.35 16.14 25.03
CA GLY A 203 -20.81 17.32 25.70
C GLY A 203 -19.31 17.44 25.51
N GLN A 204 -18.64 18.04 26.49
CA GLN A 204 -17.20 18.28 26.44
C GLN A 204 -16.52 17.89 27.75
N VAL A 205 -15.31 17.34 27.66
CA VAL A 205 -14.42 17.10 28.80
C VAL A 205 -13.04 17.71 28.51
N HIS A 206 -12.62 18.66 29.32
CA HIS A 206 -11.33 19.33 29.23
C HIS A 206 -10.51 19.02 30.49
N LEU A 207 -9.31 18.46 30.33
CA LEU A 207 -8.34 18.29 31.43
C LEU A 207 -7.06 19.04 31.06
N ALA A 208 -6.70 20.08 31.82
CA ALA A 208 -5.62 20.97 31.39
C ALA A 208 -4.67 21.44 32.51
N THR A 209 -3.38 21.52 32.20
CA THR A 209 -2.38 22.26 32.98
C THR A 209 -1.71 23.35 32.17
N GLY A 210 -1.33 24.43 32.86
CA GLY A 210 -0.58 25.58 32.34
C GLY A 210 -0.49 26.66 33.42
N PRO A 211 0.17 27.80 33.16
CA PRO A 211 0.32 28.85 34.17
C PRO A 211 -0.95 29.72 34.31
N LYS A 212 -1.70 29.89 33.22
CA LYS A 212 -3.00 30.57 33.21
C LYS A 212 -4.06 29.74 32.50
N ALA A 213 -5.32 30.01 32.79
CA ALA A 213 -6.44 29.54 31.97
C ALA A 213 -7.48 30.66 31.80
N THR A 214 -8.02 30.79 30.60
CA THR A 214 -9.16 31.67 30.30
C THR A 214 -10.39 30.82 30.05
N LEU A 215 -11.49 31.18 30.70
CA LEU A 215 -12.81 30.59 30.54
C LEU A 215 -13.80 31.68 30.12
N ASP A 216 -14.72 31.34 29.22
CA ASP A 216 -15.80 32.25 28.83
C ASP A 216 -17.18 31.58 29.02
N PHE A 217 -18.10 32.28 29.69
CA PHE A 217 -19.47 31.84 29.97
C PHE A 217 -20.47 32.88 29.44
N HIS A 218 -20.40 33.15 28.13
CA HIS A 218 -21.42 33.91 27.40
C HIS A 218 -22.78 33.19 27.40
N GLY A 219 -23.85 33.98 27.26
CA GLY A 219 -25.23 33.48 27.24
C GLY A 219 -25.67 32.82 25.92
N ASP A 220 -24.74 32.63 24.98
CA ASP A 220 -24.93 31.94 23.70
C ASP A 220 -24.75 30.42 23.80
N GLY A 221 -24.16 29.94 24.90
CA GLY A 221 -24.00 28.52 25.23
C GLY A 221 -22.64 27.92 24.90
N LEU A 222 -21.71 28.67 24.30
CA LEU A 222 -20.37 28.16 23.99
C LEU A 222 -19.39 28.47 25.13
N ILE A 223 -18.88 27.42 25.78
CA ILE A 223 -17.79 27.57 26.77
C ILE A 223 -16.47 27.27 26.07
N SER A 224 -15.57 28.26 26.04
CA SER A 224 -14.19 28.07 25.61
C SER A 224 -13.27 27.88 26.81
N VAL A 225 -12.25 27.04 26.64
CA VAL A 225 -11.16 26.83 27.60
C VAL A 225 -9.85 27.06 26.85
N ALA A 226 -9.15 28.14 27.18
CA ALA A 226 -7.81 28.42 26.66
C ALA A 226 -6.79 28.36 27.80
N VAL A 227 -5.58 27.86 27.53
CA VAL A 227 -4.51 27.69 28.51
C VAL A 227 -3.22 28.18 27.89
N ASP A 228 -2.60 29.17 28.54
CA ASP A 228 -1.55 30.00 27.94
C ASP A 228 -0.62 30.66 28.97
N GLY A 229 0.39 31.37 28.47
CA GLY A 229 1.33 32.18 29.25
C GLY A 229 2.68 31.51 29.52
N THR A 230 3.62 32.29 30.06
CA THR A 230 4.95 31.82 30.47
C THR A 230 4.90 31.05 31.80
N PRO A 231 5.61 29.91 31.94
CA PRO A 231 5.69 29.17 33.20
C PRO A 231 6.29 30.00 34.33
N GLY A 232 5.70 29.91 35.52
CA GLY A 232 6.17 30.57 36.74
C GLY A 232 7.48 30.00 37.29
N GLU A 233 8.03 30.70 38.29
CA GLU A 233 9.15 30.19 39.10
C GLU A 233 8.67 29.07 40.04
N LYS A 234 9.61 28.40 40.72
CA LYS A 234 9.31 27.19 41.51
C LYS A 234 8.26 27.42 42.60
N GLU A 235 8.25 28.61 43.19
CA GLU A 235 7.43 28.99 44.32
C GLU A 235 5.99 29.41 43.94
N SER A 236 5.62 29.40 42.65
CA SER A 236 4.25 29.75 42.20
C SER A 236 3.24 28.59 42.24
N VAL A 237 3.67 27.40 42.66
CA VAL A 237 2.89 26.14 42.68
C VAL A 237 3.11 25.38 43.99
N ASP A 238 2.24 24.41 44.29
CA ASP A 238 2.43 23.53 45.45
C ASP A 238 3.72 22.67 45.31
N PRO A 239 4.61 22.60 46.31
CA PRO A 239 5.84 21.80 46.24
C PRO A 239 5.66 20.29 45.98
N ASN A 240 4.43 19.77 46.07
CA ASN A 240 4.07 18.37 45.86
C ASN A 240 3.43 18.10 44.49
N VAL A 241 3.13 19.12 43.67
CA VAL A 241 2.72 18.88 42.28
C VAL A 241 3.92 18.50 41.41
N LYS A 242 3.67 17.62 40.43
CA LYS A 242 4.66 17.19 39.44
C LYS A 242 4.49 17.86 38.08
N GLY A 243 3.32 18.42 37.80
CA GLY A 243 2.90 18.78 36.44
C GLY A 243 1.96 17.75 35.82
N GLY A 244 1.54 18.01 34.58
CA GLY A 244 0.90 17.03 33.71
C GLY A 244 -0.59 16.73 33.93
N VAL A 245 -1.16 16.07 32.92
CA VAL A 245 -2.52 15.53 32.86
C VAL A 245 -2.45 14.01 32.76
N HIS A 246 -3.06 13.31 33.72
CA HIS A 246 -3.08 11.84 33.77
C HIS A 246 -4.51 11.31 33.76
N ASN A 247 -4.83 10.40 32.84
CA ASN A 247 -6.08 9.64 32.83
C ASN A 247 -5.81 8.13 32.91
N ASP A 248 -5.95 7.58 34.12
CA ASP A 248 -5.93 6.15 34.40
C ASP A 248 -7.36 5.58 34.55
N GLY A 249 -8.35 6.45 34.77
CA GLY A 249 -9.78 6.15 34.86
C GLY A 249 -10.52 6.17 33.52
N GLN A 250 -11.84 6.39 33.58
CA GLN A 250 -12.72 6.44 32.42
C GLN A 250 -13.23 7.86 32.14
N ILE A 251 -13.29 8.22 30.85
CA ILE A 251 -14.03 9.36 30.31
C ILE A 251 -14.99 8.85 29.23
N ASP A 252 -16.26 9.26 29.29
CA ASP A 252 -17.30 8.94 28.29
C ASP A 252 -18.08 10.21 27.89
N VAL A 253 -18.06 10.56 26.60
CA VAL A 253 -18.74 11.74 26.05
C VAL A 253 -19.77 11.44 24.97
N GLY A 254 -20.06 10.17 24.64
CA GLY A 254 -20.80 9.86 23.40
C GLY A 254 -20.14 10.51 22.18
N ASN A 255 -20.88 11.09 21.23
CA ASN A 255 -20.28 11.86 20.12
C ASN A 255 -19.79 13.28 20.50
N GLY A 256 -19.44 13.52 21.77
CA GLY A 256 -18.87 14.77 22.27
C GLY A 256 -17.36 14.93 22.00
N VAL A 257 -16.73 15.81 22.78
CA VAL A 257 -15.29 16.13 22.65
C VAL A 257 -14.54 15.87 23.96
N VAL A 258 -13.35 15.27 23.88
CA VAL A 258 -12.37 15.20 24.97
C VAL A 258 -11.09 15.93 24.55
N ALA A 259 -10.67 16.92 25.33
CA ALA A 259 -9.43 17.66 25.14
C ALA A 259 -8.51 17.49 26.37
N MET A 260 -7.23 17.21 26.14
CA MET A 260 -6.20 17.16 27.18
C MET A 260 -4.98 17.98 26.77
N SER A 261 -4.53 18.89 27.65
CA SER A 261 -3.38 19.76 27.40
C SER A 261 -2.48 19.92 28.64
N ALA A 262 -1.16 19.93 28.46
CA ALA A 262 -0.24 19.84 29.59
C ALA A 262 0.94 20.82 29.51
N GLN A 263 0.65 22.13 29.46
CA GLN A 263 1.67 23.15 29.61
C GLN A 263 2.23 23.18 31.04
N ARG A 264 3.50 23.60 31.18
CA ARG A 264 4.18 23.73 32.48
C ARG A 264 3.63 24.95 33.25
N ALA A 265 2.98 24.75 34.39
CA ALA A 265 2.53 25.85 35.24
C ALA A 265 3.71 26.60 35.93
N ALA A 266 4.76 25.87 36.27
CA ALA A 266 6.06 26.40 36.70
C ALA A 266 7.19 25.64 35.99
N ARG A 267 8.34 26.31 35.77
CA ARG A 267 9.44 25.80 34.91
C ARG A 267 9.95 24.39 35.25
N HIS A 268 9.85 23.99 36.52
CA HIS A 268 10.35 22.71 37.02
C HIS A 268 9.35 21.54 36.91
N LEU A 269 8.07 21.82 36.58
CA LEU A 269 7.02 20.81 36.46
C LEU A 269 7.05 20.12 35.09
N GLU A 270 6.69 18.84 35.05
CA GLU A 270 6.56 18.02 33.85
C GLU A 270 5.45 18.53 32.91
N SER A 271 5.71 18.43 31.61
CA SER A 271 4.80 18.78 30.51
C SER A 271 4.32 17.49 29.82
N VAL A 272 3.43 16.76 30.51
CA VAL A 272 3.07 15.38 30.15
C VAL A 272 1.55 15.22 30.04
N VAL A 273 1.07 14.67 28.91
CA VAL A 273 -0.24 14.02 28.84
C VAL A 273 -0.05 12.50 28.89
N SER A 274 -0.75 11.81 29.79
CA SER A 274 -0.63 10.36 29.97
C SER A 274 -2.00 9.69 30.03
N VAL A 275 -2.26 8.72 29.16
CA VAL A 275 -3.52 7.96 29.15
C VAL A 275 -3.26 6.45 29.26
N GLY A 276 -3.38 5.93 30.48
CA GLY A 276 -3.41 4.48 30.78
C GLY A 276 -4.83 3.90 30.82
N GLY A 277 -5.83 4.73 31.07
CA GLY A 277 -7.24 4.36 31.21
C GLY A 277 -8.01 4.30 29.88
N SER A 278 -9.28 4.71 29.91
CA SER A 278 -10.16 4.69 28.73
C SER A 278 -10.82 6.05 28.47
N VAL A 279 -10.79 6.48 27.21
CA VAL A 279 -11.46 7.68 26.72
C VAL A 279 -12.39 7.27 25.57
N VAL A 280 -13.68 7.52 25.73
CA VAL A 280 -14.73 7.08 24.80
C VAL A 280 -15.51 8.28 24.28
N ALA A 281 -15.43 8.47 22.97
CA ALA A 281 -16.16 9.42 22.15
C ALA A 281 -16.99 8.67 21.07
N ASP A 282 -17.56 7.52 21.43
CA ASP A 282 -18.29 6.63 20.51
C ASP A 282 -19.73 7.08 20.23
N SER A 283 -20.22 6.73 19.03
CA SER A 283 -21.58 6.97 18.54
C SER A 283 -22.19 5.72 17.90
N VAL A 284 -23.52 5.68 17.80
CA VAL A 284 -24.29 4.55 17.24
C VAL A 284 -25.18 4.97 16.06
N SER A 285 -25.54 6.25 15.98
CA SER A 285 -26.44 6.85 14.96
C SER A 285 -25.76 7.96 14.16
N GLU A 286 -24.87 8.71 14.79
CA GLU A 286 -24.19 9.88 14.24
C GLU A 286 -22.69 9.58 14.02
N GLN A 287 -21.93 10.54 13.48
CA GLN A 287 -20.47 10.46 13.46
C GLN A 287 -19.91 10.27 14.89
N GLY A 288 -18.76 9.60 15.00
CA GLY A 288 -17.98 9.56 16.24
C GLY A 288 -17.50 10.95 16.66
N GLY A 289 -17.23 11.12 17.95
CA GLY A 289 -16.76 12.38 18.52
C GLY A 289 -15.28 12.67 18.26
N ALA A 290 -14.70 13.58 19.05
CA ALA A 290 -13.30 13.98 18.93
C ALA A 290 -12.52 13.77 20.23
N ILE A 291 -11.32 13.19 20.12
CA ILE A 291 -10.34 13.08 21.21
C ILE A 291 -9.07 13.81 20.78
N VAL A 292 -8.61 14.79 21.55
CA VAL A 292 -7.42 15.59 21.26
C VAL A 292 -6.52 15.62 22.49
N LEU A 293 -5.33 15.05 22.36
CA LEU A 293 -4.22 15.16 23.31
C LEU A 293 -3.14 16.02 22.65
N GLY A 294 -2.61 17.04 23.34
CA GLY A 294 -1.60 17.94 22.75
C GLY A 294 -1.18 19.07 23.69
N ASN A 295 -0.55 20.11 23.14
CA ASN A 295 0.02 21.25 23.89
C ASN A 295 0.88 20.77 25.08
N ALA A 296 1.76 19.81 24.79
CA ALA A 296 2.58 19.09 25.77
C ALA A 296 3.95 18.74 25.18
N GLU A 297 4.95 18.54 26.03
CA GLU A 297 6.31 18.15 25.65
C GLU A 297 6.39 16.62 25.44
N HIS A 298 5.66 15.85 26.24
CA HIS A 298 5.53 14.41 26.03
C HIS A 298 4.06 13.96 26.10
N THR A 299 3.63 13.15 25.14
CA THR A 299 2.33 12.47 25.19
C THR A 299 2.51 10.96 25.17
N ARG A 300 1.91 10.27 26.14
CA ARG A 300 2.08 8.83 26.37
C ARG A 300 0.72 8.13 26.43
N VAL A 301 0.47 7.19 25.51
CA VAL A 301 -0.78 6.42 25.45
C VAL A 301 -0.48 4.93 25.57
N SER A 302 -1.04 4.29 26.60
CA SER A 302 -1.02 2.84 26.79
C SER A 302 -2.42 2.23 26.94
N GLY A 303 -3.42 3.06 27.21
CA GLY A 303 -4.83 2.71 27.33
C GLY A 303 -5.62 2.69 26.02
N THR A 304 -6.92 2.99 26.11
CA THR A 304 -7.84 2.96 24.95
C THR A 304 -8.46 4.33 24.67
N LEU A 305 -8.30 4.82 23.43
CA LEU A 305 -9.02 5.96 22.86
C LEU A 305 -9.99 5.43 21.79
N SER A 306 -11.27 5.75 21.90
CA SER A 306 -12.29 5.26 20.97
C SER A 306 -13.18 6.41 20.49
N ALA A 307 -13.37 6.55 19.19
CA ALA A 307 -14.16 7.59 18.55
C ALA A 307 -14.92 7.03 17.33
N LYS A 308 -15.56 5.87 17.49
CA LYS A 308 -16.31 5.19 16.44
C LYS A 308 -17.67 5.85 16.20
N GLY A 309 -18.29 5.68 15.04
CA GLY A 309 -19.65 6.15 14.79
C GLY A 309 -20.33 5.45 13.62
N SER A 310 -21.41 6.02 13.06
CA SER A 310 -21.91 5.60 11.74
C SER A 310 -20.83 5.87 10.68
N GLU A 311 -20.37 7.11 10.64
CA GLU A 311 -19.05 7.56 10.17
C GLU A 311 -18.07 7.62 11.34
N GLY A 312 -16.77 7.40 11.08
CA GLY A 312 -15.73 7.53 12.09
C GLY A 312 -15.49 8.97 12.57
N GLY A 313 -15.14 9.11 13.85
CA GLY A 313 -14.77 10.37 14.49
C GLY A 313 -13.29 10.73 14.29
N SER A 314 -12.70 11.43 15.27
CA SER A 314 -11.29 11.81 15.22
C SER A 314 -10.54 11.58 16.54
N ILE A 315 -9.30 11.12 16.41
CA ILE A 315 -8.35 10.95 17.52
C ILE A 315 -7.05 11.65 17.11
N LYS A 316 -6.58 12.61 17.91
CA LYS A 316 -5.29 13.30 17.75
C LYS A 316 -4.44 13.09 19.00
N VAL A 317 -3.22 12.62 18.82
CA VAL A 317 -2.24 12.36 19.87
C VAL A 317 -0.96 13.11 19.52
N LEU A 318 -0.86 14.34 20.00
CA LEU A 318 0.16 15.32 19.64
C LEU A 318 1.04 15.64 20.86
N GLY A 319 2.20 16.24 20.62
CA GLY A 319 3.21 16.58 21.62
C GLY A 319 4.58 16.69 20.96
N ASP A 320 5.60 17.22 21.65
CA ASP A 320 6.96 17.27 21.09
C ASP A 320 7.57 15.86 20.96
N ASP A 321 7.34 14.97 21.94
CA ASP A 321 7.62 13.54 21.85
C ASP A 321 6.32 12.74 22.07
N VAL A 322 5.96 11.88 21.11
CA VAL A 322 4.75 11.05 21.19
C VAL A 322 5.10 9.57 21.28
N SER A 323 4.50 8.88 22.26
CA SER A 323 4.67 7.45 22.48
C SER A 323 3.33 6.73 22.61
N VAL A 324 3.14 5.70 21.80
CA VAL A 324 1.96 4.82 21.79
C VAL A 324 2.45 3.39 22.07
N ALA A 325 2.17 2.88 23.26
CA ALA A 325 2.65 1.58 23.72
C ALA A 325 1.90 0.42 23.06
N GLY A 326 2.50 -0.77 23.09
CA GLY A 326 1.99 -2.01 22.48
C GLY A 326 0.63 -2.50 23.01
N SER A 327 0.19 -2.01 24.16
CA SER A 327 -1.16 -2.25 24.71
C SER A 327 -2.24 -1.32 24.16
N ALA A 328 -1.84 -0.20 23.54
CA ALA A 328 -2.73 0.90 23.21
C ALA A 328 -3.67 0.58 22.05
N LYS A 329 -4.88 1.14 22.12
CA LYS A 329 -5.93 1.00 21.10
C LYS A 329 -6.52 2.36 20.79
N LEU A 330 -6.36 2.82 19.55
CA LEU A 330 -6.90 4.06 19.01
C LEU A 330 -7.85 3.66 17.88
N ASP A 331 -9.16 3.79 18.08
CA ASP A 331 -10.17 3.27 17.15
C ASP A 331 -11.21 4.34 16.78
N ALA A 332 -11.08 4.90 15.56
CA ALA A 332 -11.98 5.87 14.96
C ALA A 332 -12.77 5.25 13.77
N SER A 333 -13.12 3.97 13.85
CA SER A 333 -13.76 3.24 12.74
C SER A 333 -15.24 3.63 12.51
N GLY A 334 -15.65 3.68 11.24
CA GLY A 334 -17.03 3.83 10.78
C GLY A 334 -17.78 2.49 10.75
N THR A 335 -18.97 2.44 11.35
CA THR A 335 -19.76 1.22 11.49
C THR A 335 -20.80 1.01 10.39
N ARG A 336 -21.17 2.07 9.65
CA ARG A 336 -22.10 2.03 8.50
C ARG A 336 -21.58 2.69 7.23
N ASP A 337 -20.68 3.66 7.37
CA ASP A 337 -20.11 4.47 6.29
C ASP A 337 -18.59 4.57 6.48
N LYS A 338 -17.96 5.67 6.04
CA LYS A 338 -16.50 5.84 5.99
C LYS A 338 -15.80 5.84 7.36
N GLY A 339 -14.53 5.43 7.34
CA GLY A 339 -13.63 5.51 8.48
C GLY A 339 -13.26 6.96 8.87
N GLY A 340 -12.84 7.13 10.12
CA GLY A 340 -12.49 8.44 10.71
C GLY A 340 -11.03 8.83 10.53
N ARG A 341 -10.47 9.53 11.51
CA ARG A 341 -9.04 9.91 11.52
C ARG A 341 -8.34 9.55 12.83
N VAL A 342 -7.15 8.95 12.73
CA VAL A 342 -6.22 8.74 13.85
C VAL A 342 -4.89 9.40 13.49
N LEU A 343 -4.55 10.48 14.19
CA LEU A 343 -3.33 11.28 13.98
C LEU A 343 -2.41 11.13 15.19
N VAL A 344 -1.18 10.65 14.98
CA VAL A 344 -0.18 10.43 16.03
C VAL A 344 1.09 11.19 15.66
N GLY A 345 1.51 12.12 16.52
CA GLY A 345 2.67 12.99 16.32
C GLY A 345 2.49 14.12 15.31
N GLY A 346 1.62 13.96 14.30
CA GLY A 346 1.30 15.01 13.34
C GLY A 346 0.06 14.71 12.51
N ASN A 347 -0.30 15.67 11.66
CA ASN A 347 -1.28 15.50 10.60
C ASN A 347 -0.59 14.97 9.32
N PHE A 348 -1.37 14.65 8.28
CA PHE A 348 -0.88 14.00 7.07
C PHE A 348 0.25 14.79 6.39
N GLN A 349 1.41 14.16 6.17
CA GLN A 349 2.66 14.76 5.68
C GLN A 349 3.14 16.01 6.46
N GLY A 350 2.67 16.18 7.70
CA GLY A 350 2.91 17.40 8.48
C GLY A 350 2.07 18.62 8.07
N LYS A 351 1.26 18.55 6.99
CA LYS A 351 0.41 19.68 6.54
C LYS A 351 -0.64 20.02 7.61
N GLY A 352 -0.77 21.30 7.97
CA GLY A 352 -1.83 21.81 8.87
C GLY A 352 -1.32 22.54 10.12
N SER A 353 -2.24 22.83 11.04
CA SER A 353 -2.00 23.66 12.24
C SER A 353 -1.92 22.87 13.55
N GLU A 354 -1.93 21.54 13.48
CA GLU A 354 -1.64 20.64 14.60
C GLU A 354 -0.23 20.84 15.18
N GLN A 355 -0.05 20.67 16.50
CA GLN A 355 1.29 20.56 17.09
C GLN A 355 2.03 19.36 16.46
N GLN A 356 3.21 19.64 15.91
CA GLN A 356 4.06 18.67 15.24
C GLN A 356 5.12 18.10 16.20
N ALA A 357 5.24 16.78 16.27
CA ALA A 357 6.23 16.08 17.06
C ALA A 357 7.63 16.17 16.43
N LYS A 358 8.64 16.12 17.31
CA LYS A 358 10.07 15.89 16.99
C LYS A 358 10.38 14.40 16.97
N THR A 359 9.75 13.62 17.85
CA THR A 359 9.83 12.15 17.82
C THR A 359 8.46 11.48 17.98
N THR A 360 8.24 10.39 17.24
CA THR A 360 7.00 9.59 17.30
C THR A 360 7.33 8.11 17.35
N THR A 361 6.88 7.41 18.39
CA THR A 361 7.14 5.98 18.57
C THR A 361 5.83 5.21 18.77
N VAL A 362 5.55 4.27 17.86
CA VAL A 362 4.42 3.34 17.93
C VAL A 362 4.96 1.93 18.19
N GLY A 363 4.85 1.47 19.43
CA GLY A 363 5.45 0.24 19.94
C GLY A 363 4.78 -1.05 19.44
N LYS A 364 5.49 -2.17 19.62
CA LYS A 364 5.09 -3.49 19.11
C LYS A 364 3.73 -3.92 19.64
N GLY A 365 2.76 -4.11 18.73
CA GLY A 365 1.41 -4.60 19.05
C GLY A 365 0.32 -3.54 19.21
N ALA A 366 0.67 -2.24 19.21
CA ALA A 366 -0.29 -1.14 19.26
C ALA A 366 -1.32 -1.24 18.12
N GLN A 367 -2.53 -0.70 18.32
CA GLN A 367 -3.60 -0.75 17.30
C GLN A 367 -4.12 0.64 16.98
N LEU A 368 -3.94 1.08 15.74
CA LEU A 368 -4.45 2.33 15.18
C LEU A 368 -5.48 1.97 14.10
N LYS A 369 -6.74 2.43 14.21
CA LYS A 369 -7.82 2.03 13.30
C LYS A 369 -8.69 3.20 12.85
N ALA A 370 -8.94 3.22 11.54
CA ALA A 370 -9.93 4.05 10.87
C ALA A 370 -10.61 3.22 9.76
N ASP A 371 -11.05 2.00 10.09
CA ASP A 371 -11.78 1.14 9.13
C ASP A 371 -13.17 1.74 8.84
N GLY A 372 -13.71 1.50 7.65
CA GLY A 372 -15.06 1.93 7.23
C GLY A 372 -15.81 0.81 6.49
N LYS A 373 -17.11 1.03 6.25
CA LYS A 373 -17.96 0.13 5.45
C LYS A 373 -18.03 0.52 3.98
N THR A 374 -17.80 1.78 3.67
CA THR A 374 -17.67 2.34 2.32
C THR A 374 -16.18 2.57 2.06
N ASP A 375 -15.67 3.72 2.49
CA ASP A 375 -14.28 4.14 2.33
C ASP A 375 -13.50 3.99 3.64
N GLY A 376 -12.25 3.55 3.56
CA GLY A 376 -11.31 3.62 4.68
C GLY A 376 -10.93 5.06 5.02
N GLY A 377 -10.70 5.31 6.31
CA GLY A 377 -10.32 6.62 6.82
C GLY A 377 -8.83 6.92 6.67
N THR A 378 -8.29 7.68 7.64
CA THR A 378 -6.87 8.08 7.66
C THR A 378 -6.20 7.68 8.97
N VAL A 379 -5.02 7.04 8.89
CA VAL A 379 -4.15 6.79 10.05
C VAL A 379 -2.77 7.39 9.76
N VAL A 380 -2.26 8.24 10.66
CA VAL A 380 -0.95 8.90 10.52
C VAL A 380 -0.12 8.65 11.77
N ALA A 381 1.15 8.27 11.59
CA ALA A 381 2.19 8.30 12.61
C ALA A 381 3.40 9.08 12.07
N TRP A 382 3.53 10.36 12.43
CA TRP A 382 4.43 11.30 11.77
C TRP A 382 5.29 12.09 12.78
N SER A 383 6.47 12.58 12.35
CA SER A 383 7.24 13.59 13.07
C SER A 383 8.17 14.40 12.16
N THR A 384 8.52 15.62 12.58
CA THR A 384 9.55 16.49 11.96
C THR A 384 10.97 15.90 12.02
N GLY A 385 11.19 14.86 12.82
CA GLY A 385 12.51 14.31 13.13
C GLY A 385 12.55 12.78 13.03
N GLN A 386 12.20 12.09 14.11
CA GLN A 386 12.43 10.64 14.25
C GLN A 386 11.14 9.84 14.51
N THR A 387 10.74 9.04 13.53
CA THR A 387 9.57 8.15 13.64
C THR A 387 9.99 6.68 13.71
N ARG A 388 9.37 5.94 14.64
CA ARG A 388 9.59 4.51 14.89
C ARG A 388 8.27 3.76 14.89
N PHE A 389 8.13 2.75 14.03
CA PHE A 389 6.87 2.02 13.85
C PHE A 389 7.03 0.49 13.93
N ALA A 390 6.31 -0.11 14.88
CA ALA A 390 6.11 -1.55 15.06
C ALA A 390 4.63 -1.90 15.35
N GLY A 391 3.72 -0.96 15.13
CA GLY A 391 2.29 -1.11 15.41
C GLY A 391 1.50 -1.78 14.29
N ASN A 392 0.21 -1.90 14.53
CA ASN A 392 -0.80 -2.29 13.54
C ASN A 392 -1.58 -1.03 13.16
N ALA A 393 -1.63 -0.68 11.87
CA ALA A 393 -2.49 0.36 11.32
C ALA A 393 -3.51 -0.25 10.36
N SER A 394 -4.77 0.17 10.47
CA SER A 394 -5.88 -0.35 9.65
C SER A 394 -6.75 0.80 9.16
N ALA A 395 -6.91 0.92 7.85
CA ALA A 395 -7.77 1.90 7.19
C ALA A 395 -8.52 1.23 6.03
N LYS A 396 -9.23 0.13 6.34
CA LYS A 396 -9.99 -0.64 5.33
C LYS A 396 -11.27 0.04 4.90
N GLY A 397 -11.74 -0.24 3.68
CA GLY A 397 -13.11 0.08 3.25
C GLY A 397 -13.80 -1.12 2.60
N GLY A 398 -15.14 -1.16 2.67
CA GLY A 398 -15.92 -2.15 1.91
C GLY A 398 -15.94 -1.85 0.40
N GLU A 399 -15.65 -0.63 -0.02
CA GLU A 399 -15.49 -0.21 -1.41
C GLU A 399 -14.05 0.27 -1.69
N LYS A 400 -13.58 1.31 -0.99
CA LYS A 400 -12.26 1.91 -1.24
C LYS A 400 -11.38 1.84 0.01
N GLY A 401 -10.16 1.35 -0.13
CA GLY A 401 -9.17 1.43 0.95
C GLY A 401 -8.77 2.87 1.26
N GLY A 402 -8.51 3.14 2.54
CA GLY A 402 -8.10 4.43 3.06
C GLY A 402 -6.61 4.70 2.92
N VAL A 403 -6.11 5.64 3.71
CA VAL A 403 -4.69 6.04 3.71
C VAL A 403 -4.06 5.77 5.07
N VAL A 404 -2.90 5.12 5.04
CA VAL A 404 -2.02 4.99 6.20
C VAL A 404 -0.70 5.69 5.89
N GLU A 405 -0.16 6.44 6.84
CA GLU A 405 1.13 7.11 6.72
C GLU A 405 1.98 6.81 7.96
N THR A 406 3.25 6.46 7.77
CA THR A 406 4.21 6.24 8.86
C THR A 406 5.55 6.86 8.48
N SER A 407 5.83 8.07 8.97
CA SER A 407 6.64 9.04 8.23
C SER A 407 7.42 10.03 9.10
N GLY A 408 8.34 10.76 8.47
CA GLY A 408 9.23 11.73 9.12
C GLY A 408 10.69 11.55 8.70
N ARG A 409 11.47 12.63 8.75
CA ARG A 409 12.84 12.74 8.17
C ARG A 409 13.72 11.50 8.36
N GLN A 410 13.75 10.97 9.58
CA GLN A 410 14.36 9.69 9.92
C GLN A 410 13.27 8.69 10.34
N LEU A 411 13.14 7.59 9.60
CA LEU A 411 12.11 6.58 9.81
C LEU A 411 12.71 5.19 10.07
N GLN A 412 12.13 4.46 11.03
CA GLN A 412 12.38 3.04 11.27
C GLN A 412 11.06 2.26 11.24
N VAL A 413 10.94 1.28 10.35
CA VAL A 413 9.78 0.37 10.26
C VAL A 413 10.26 -1.07 10.46
N THR A 414 9.79 -1.70 11.52
CA THR A 414 10.23 -3.06 11.90
C THR A 414 9.44 -4.17 11.20
N ALA A 415 9.97 -5.41 11.22
CA ALA A 415 9.27 -6.60 10.73
C ALA A 415 7.97 -6.95 11.51
N ASP A 416 7.69 -6.28 12.62
CA ASP A 416 6.43 -6.41 13.38
C ASP A 416 5.33 -5.46 12.88
N ALA A 417 5.66 -4.44 12.08
CA ALA A 417 4.69 -3.50 11.54
C ALA A 417 3.67 -4.21 10.64
N ARG A 418 2.38 -3.93 10.84
CA ARG A 418 1.29 -4.43 9.97
C ARG A 418 0.44 -3.27 9.50
N VAL A 419 0.22 -3.15 8.21
CA VAL A 419 -0.62 -2.11 7.61
C VAL A 419 -1.64 -2.77 6.70
N ASP A 420 -2.91 -2.42 6.90
CA ASP A 420 -4.04 -2.95 6.16
C ASP A 420 -4.87 -1.81 5.55
N THR A 421 -4.71 -1.62 4.24
CA THR A 421 -5.41 -0.61 3.43
C THR A 421 -6.35 -1.26 2.42
N SER A 422 -6.88 -2.45 2.73
CA SER A 422 -7.73 -3.20 1.81
C SER A 422 -9.07 -2.53 1.49
N GLY A 423 -9.52 -2.71 0.25
CA GLY A 423 -10.74 -2.12 -0.30
C GLY A 423 -11.46 -3.07 -1.25
N GLY A 424 -12.77 -3.24 -1.07
CA GLY A 424 -13.57 -4.23 -1.82
C GLY A 424 -13.60 -4.02 -3.33
N LYS A 425 -13.51 -2.77 -3.80
CA LYS A 425 -13.33 -2.39 -5.22
C LYS A 425 -11.89 -1.94 -5.49
N THR A 426 -11.40 -0.95 -4.75
CA THR A 426 -10.09 -0.29 -4.99
C THR A 426 -9.27 -0.28 -3.71
N GLY A 427 -8.01 -0.74 -3.77
CA GLY A 427 -7.09 -0.70 -2.63
C GLY A 427 -6.68 0.72 -2.26
N GLY A 428 -6.34 0.92 -0.98
CA GLY A 428 -5.79 2.16 -0.47
C GLY A 428 -4.28 2.26 -0.63
N THR A 429 -3.64 3.16 0.12
CA THR A 429 -2.20 3.42 0.05
C THR A 429 -1.57 3.50 1.44
N TRP A 430 -0.44 2.82 1.61
CA TRP A 430 0.49 3.06 2.71
C TRP A 430 1.65 3.94 2.23
N LEU A 431 1.76 5.15 2.80
CA LEU A 431 2.83 6.12 2.54
C LEU A 431 3.95 6.02 3.58
N LEU A 432 5.18 6.11 3.07
CA LEU A 432 6.45 6.09 3.80
C LEU A 432 7.34 7.18 3.18
N ASP A 433 7.51 8.36 3.82
CA ASP A 433 8.21 9.52 3.22
C ASP A 433 9.41 10.15 4.00
N PRO A 434 10.38 9.37 4.51
CA PRO A 434 11.61 9.90 5.11
C PRO A 434 12.58 10.50 4.07
N ASP A 435 13.60 11.23 4.53
CA ASP A 435 14.57 11.87 3.61
C ASP A 435 15.36 10.86 2.77
N THR A 436 15.64 9.69 3.32
CA THR A 436 16.30 8.58 2.61
C THR A 436 15.74 7.26 3.11
N ILE A 437 15.37 6.40 2.17
CA ILE A 437 14.88 5.05 2.41
C ILE A 437 16.02 4.06 2.18
N SER A 438 16.21 3.16 3.13
CA SER A 438 16.99 1.93 2.94
C SER A 438 16.13 0.74 3.39
N VAL A 439 15.71 -0.08 2.43
CA VAL A 439 14.94 -1.30 2.67
C VAL A 439 15.91 -2.44 2.94
N VAL A 440 15.82 -3.06 4.13
CA VAL A 440 16.78 -4.08 4.60
C VAL A 440 16.05 -5.27 5.21
N ASP A 441 16.77 -6.40 5.31
CA ASP A 441 16.35 -7.50 6.17
C ASP A 441 16.51 -7.06 7.64
N THR A 442 15.39 -7.11 8.35
CA THR A 442 15.27 -6.65 9.74
C THR A 442 15.20 -7.80 10.73
N THR A 443 15.28 -9.06 10.29
CA THR A 443 15.34 -10.25 11.17
C THR A 443 16.62 -10.31 12.02
N THR A 444 17.65 -9.55 11.65
CA THR A 444 18.94 -9.47 12.34
C THR A 444 19.27 -8.08 12.91
N ASN A 445 18.41 -7.08 12.69
CA ASN A 445 18.60 -5.69 13.14
C ASN A 445 17.67 -5.32 14.31
N ALA A 446 17.91 -4.16 14.94
CA ALA A 446 17.21 -3.80 16.19
C ALA A 446 15.69 -3.65 15.98
N GLY A 447 14.92 -4.50 16.66
CA GLY A 447 13.47 -4.38 16.75
C GLY A 447 13.04 -3.32 17.77
N LEU A 448 11.73 -3.28 18.07
CA LEU A 448 11.16 -2.50 19.16
C LEU A 448 10.43 -3.42 20.14
N ASP A 449 10.57 -3.17 21.44
CA ASP A 449 9.77 -3.84 22.47
C ASP A 449 8.32 -3.30 22.51
N THR A 450 7.51 -3.85 23.42
CA THR A 450 6.11 -3.40 23.63
C THR A 450 6.00 -1.99 24.21
N ASN A 451 7.10 -1.37 24.63
CA ASN A 451 7.16 -0.01 25.18
C ASN A 451 7.76 0.98 24.17
N GLY A 452 8.28 0.51 23.03
CA GLY A 452 8.97 1.32 22.02
C GLY A 452 10.49 1.42 22.18
N ASN A 453 11.10 0.67 23.10
CA ASN A 453 12.55 0.63 23.27
C ASN A 453 13.22 -0.18 22.16
N ALA A 454 14.38 0.27 21.67
CA ALA A 454 15.17 -0.47 20.68
C ALA A 454 15.77 -1.77 21.26
N THR A 455 15.67 -2.87 20.51
CA THR A 455 16.13 -4.21 20.91
C THR A 455 17.19 -4.75 19.95
N GLY A 456 18.41 -4.21 20.02
CA GLY A 456 19.56 -4.67 19.23
C GLY A 456 20.74 -3.69 19.28
N SER A 457 21.80 -3.98 18.52
CA SER A 457 23.05 -3.20 18.52
C SER A 457 23.14 -2.10 17.45
N GLY A 458 22.02 -1.71 16.82
CA GLY A 458 22.02 -0.75 15.71
C GLY A 458 20.76 0.10 15.66
N ASN A 459 20.89 1.40 15.94
CA ASN A 459 19.84 2.41 15.75
C ASN A 459 19.75 2.81 14.26
N ALA A 460 19.50 1.84 13.38
CA ALA A 460 19.45 2.05 11.94
C ALA A 460 18.08 2.57 11.49
N TRP A 461 18.08 3.66 10.71
CA TRP A 461 16.88 4.22 10.09
C TRP A 461 16.57 3.44 8.81
N THR A 462 15.85 2.34 8.98
CA THR A 462 15.62 1.35 7.93
C THR A 462 14.17 0.87 7.89
N ILE A 463 13.73 0.46 6.70
CA ILE A 463 12.39 -0.08 6.47
C ILE A 463 12.50 -1.59 6.26
N SER A 464 11.65 -2.36 6.94
CA SER A 464 11.58 -3.80 6.79
C SER A 464 11.04 -4.21 5.41
N ASN A 465 11.82 -4.99 4.67
CA ASN A 465 11.39 -5.66 3.44
C ASN A 465 10.14 -6.53 3.68
N GLN A 466 10.06 -7.22 4.82
CA GLN A 466 8.89 -8.03 5.19
C GLN A 466 7.65 -7.15 5.41
N ALA A 467 7.76 -6.00 6.07
CA ALA A 467 6.61 -5.13 6.30
C ALA A 467 6.02 -4.62 4.97
N ILE A 468 6.85 -4.22 4.01
CA ILE A 468 6.43 -3.86 2.65
C ILE A 468 5.70 -5.03 1.96
N ALA A 469 6.26 -6.24 2.02
CA ALA A 469 5.66 -7.44 1.43
C ALA A 469 4.34 -7.86 2.08
N GLU A 470 4.12 -7.59 3.37
CA GLU A 470 2.81 -7.74 4.02
C GLU A 470 1.82 -6.66 3.57
N GLY A 471 2.26 -5.40 3.48
CA GLY A 471 1.42 -4.28 3.01
C GLY A 471 0.85 -4.50 1.61
N LEU A 472 1.68 -4.97 0.67
CA LEU A 472 1.31 -5.29 -0.72
C LEU A 472 0.28 -6.43 -0.87
N LYS A 473 -0.05 -7.16 0.20
CA LYS A 473 -1.19 -8.10 0.20
C LYS A 473 -2.53 -7.37 0.31
N THR A 474 -2.54 -6.18 0.92
CA THR A 474 -3.77 -5.45 1.30
C THR A 474 -4.01 -4.19 0.45
N GLY A 475 -2.97 -3.48 0.03
CA GLY A 475 -3.10 -2.27 -0.79
C GLY A 475 -1.78 -1.86 -1.46
N ASN A 476 -1.74 -0.64 -1.98
CA ASN A 476 -0.53 -0.07 -2.57
C ASN A 476 0.46 0.36 -1.48
N VAL A 477 1.75 0.28 -1.77
CA VAL A 477 2.81 0.77 -0.87
C VAL A 477 3.66 1.79 -1.62
N GLN A 478 3.78 2.98 -1.07
CA GLN A 478 4.49 4.12 -1.65
C GLN A 478 5.71 4.45 -0.78
N LEU A 479 6.89 4.16 -1.30
CA LEU A 479 8.17 4.61 -0.79
C LEU A 479 8.49 5.95 -1.46
N LEU A 480 8.42 7.04 -0.72
CA LEU A 480 8.74 8.39 -1.16
C LEU A 480 10.02 8.83 -0.43
N ALA A 481 10.96 9.51 -1.10
CA ALA A 481 12.17 10.00 -0.45
C ALA A 481 12.70 11.29 -1.06
N SER A 482 13.10 12.26 -0.23
CA SER A 482 13.65 13.56 -0.69
C SER A 482 15.07 13.46 -1.28
N ASN A 483 15.79 12.34 -1.05
CA ASN A 483 17.16 12.16 -1.53
C ASN A 483 17.48 10.79 -2.16
N ARG A 484 17.07 9.65 -1.57
CA ARG A 484 17.36 8.32 -2.16
C ARG A 484 16.45 7.20 -1.67
N ILE A 485 16.22 6.21 -2.52
CA ILE A 485 15.70 4.89 -2.15
C ILE A 485 16.76 3.82 -2.46
N ASN A 486 17.19 3.06 -1.45
CA ASN A 486 18.00 1.85 -1.62
C ASN A 486 17.14 0.62 -1.30
N ILE A 487 17.15 -0.38 -2.18
CA ILE A 487 16.51 -1.69 -1.97
C ILE A 487 17.61 -2.74 -1.81
N ASP A 488 18.03 -2.96 -0.56
CA ASP A 488 19.20 -3.77 -0.18
C ASP A 488 18.83 -5.14 0.42
N ALA A 489 17.55 -5.51 0.39
CA ALA A 489 17.06 -6.83 0.76
C ALA A 489 15.86 -7.26 -0.09
N PRO A 490 15.64 -8.58 -0.31
CA PRO A 490 14.58 -9.07 -1.18
C PRO A 490 13.18 -8.66 -0.71
N ILE A 491 12.39 -8.04 -1.59
CA ILE A 491 10.96 -7.79 -1.38
C ILE A 491 10.20 -8.91 -2.12
N VAL A 492 9.65 -9.88 -1.37
CA VAL A 492 8.99 -11.06 -1.96
C VAL A 492 7.51 -11.10 -1.56
N ALA A 493 6.64 -10.74 -2.50
CA ALA A 493 5.19 -10.75 -2.33
C ALA A 493 4.56 -11.78 -3.29
N ALA A 494 4.51 -13.05 -2.85
CA ALA A 494 3.90 -14.14 -3.61
C ALA A 494 2.35 -14.04 -3.74
N LEU A 495 1.71 -13.12 -3.00
CA LEU A 495 0.27 -12.93 -2.94
C LEU A 495 -0.10 -11.42 -2.97
N VAL A 496 0.31 -10.70 -4.01
CA VAL A 496 -0.12 -9.30 -4.21
C VAL A 496 -1.63 -9.25 -4.38
N GLY A 497 -2.30 -8.40 -3.59
CA GLY A 497 -3.74 -8.11 -3.67
C GLY A 497 -4.68 -9.33 -3.70
N LYS A 498 -4.34 -10.39 -2.97
CA LYS A 498 -5.11 -11.65 -2.85
C LYS A 498 -5.69 -11.77 -1.44
N ASP A 499 -6.83 -11.11 -1.23
CA ASP A 499 -7.59 -11.03 0.04
C ASP A 499 -8.48 -12.26 0.33
N GLY A 500 -8.61 -13.16 -0.64
CA GLY A 500 -9.42 -14.38 -0.55
C GLY A 500 -10.56 -14.47 -1.56
N SER A 501 -10.88 -13.39 -2.30
CA SER A 501 -11.87 -13.45 -3.39
C SER A 501 -11.61 -12.53 -4.59
N SER A 502 -10.64 -11.61 -4.52
CA SER A 502 -10.29 -10.74 -5.64
C SER A 502 -8.81 -10.86 -6.03
N ASN A 503 -8.49 -10.57 -7.30
CA ASN A 503 -7.13 -10.52 -7.81
C ASN A 503 -6.85 -9.10 -8.31
N LYS A 504 -6.37 -8.23 -7.41
CA LYS A 504 -6.11 -6.82 -7.68
C LYS A 504 -4.60 -6.58 -7.80
N PRO A 505 -4.08 -6.09 -8.94
CA PRO A 505 -2.66 -5.82 -9.08
C PRO A 505 -2.31 -4.50 -8.36
N TYR A 506 -1.96 -4.59 -7.08
CA TYR A 506 -1.45 -3.45 -6.33
C TYR A 506 -0.04 -3.06 -6.75
N THR A 507 0.27 -1.79 -6.57
CA THR A 507 1.52 -1.17 -7.02
C THR A 507 2.46 -0.92 -5.85
N LEU A 508 3.71 -1.37 -5.98
CA LEU A 508 4.84 -0.83 -5.24
C LEU A 508 5.33 0.42 -5.99
N ALA A 509 5.20 1.59 -5.37
CA ALA A 509 5.67 2.85 -5.93
C ALA A 509 6.97 3.27 -5.23
N LEU A 510 8.03 3.51 -6.00
CA LEU A 510 9.33 4.01 -5.55
C LEU A 510 9.52 5.41 -6.16
N ILE A 511 9.45 6.45 -5.33
CA ILE A 511 9.47 7.85 -5.77
C ILE A 511 10.63 8.58 -5.08
N ALA A 512 11.73 8.78 -5.79
CA ALA A 512 12.92 9.47 -5.28
C ALA A 512 13.04 10.87 -5.89
N ASN A 513 13.10 11.87 -5.02
CA ASN A 513 12.53 13.19 -5.27
C ASN A 513 13.50 14.29 -4.79
N GLY A 514 14.69 14.34 -5.41
CA GLY A 514 15.79 15.23 -5.06
C GLY A 514 16.20 16.18 -6.20
N THR A 515 17.47 16.56 -6.26
CA THR A 515 17.95 17.60 -7.18
C THR A 515 18.03 17.09 -8.61
N VAL A 516 17.15 17.62 -9.48
CA VAL A 516 17.21 17.40 -10.93
C VAL A 516 18.51 17.99 -11.47
N ALA A 517 19.29 17.19 -12.20
CA ALA A 517 20.46 17.71 -12.90
C ALA A 517 20.02 18.59 -14.09
N PRO A 518 20.65 19.75 -14.34
CA PRO A 518 20.26 20.61 -15.46
C PRO A 518 20.54 19.90 -16.79
N PHE A 519 19.57 19.89 -17.70
CA PHE A 519 19.69 19.15 -18.97
C PHE A 519 20.93 19.58 -19.80
N SER A 520 21.37 20.84 -19.65
CA SER A 520 22.58 21.39 -20.25
C SER A 520 23.89 20.73 -19.82
N SER A 521 23.91 19.85 -18.81
CA SER A 521 25.08 19.03 -18.46
C SER A 521 25.24 17.76 -19.33
N TYR A 522 24.42 17.58 -20.36
CA TYR A 522 24.54 16.42 -21.25
C TYR A 522 25.85 16.44 -22.06
N VAL A 523 26.66 15.39 -21.90
CA VAL A 523 27.90 15.15 -22.67
C VAL A 523 27.64 14.12 -23.75
N GLU A 524 27.89 14.48 -25.00
CA GLU A 524 27.68 13.61 -26.17
C GLU A 524 28.36 12.24 -25.99
N GLY A 525 27.58 11.18 -26.21
CA GLY A 525 28.07 9.81 -26.15
C GLY A 525 28.21 9.23 -24.73
N MET A 526 27.97 10.00 -23.67
CA MET A 526 27.86 9.48 -22.30
C MET A 526 26.39 9.23 -21.91
N ASP A 527 26.18 8.39 -20.90
CA ASP A 527 24.88 8.28 -20.25
C ASP A 527 24.86 9.30 -19.10
N PRO A 528 23.93 10.27 -19.08
CA PRO A 528 23.91 11.30 -18.04
C PRO A 528 23.47 10.69 -16.71
N THR A 529 24.18 11.00 -15.62
CA THR A 529 23.95 10.38 -14.31
C THR A 529 23.72 11.41 -13.21
N SER A 530 22.72 11.19 -12.36
CA SER A 530 22.55 11.94 -11.11
C SER A 530 22.29 11.00 -9.94
N ASP A 531 22.97 11.24 -8.82
CA ASP A 531 22.82 10.48 -7.58
C ASP A 531 21.81 11.15 -6.61
N SER A 532 21.20 12.29 -6.99
CA SER A 532 20.22 13.01 -6.16
C SER A 532 18.79 12.69 -6.57
N GLY A 533 18.02 12.14 -5.64
CA GLY A 533 16.74 11.49 -5.91
C GLY A 533 16.88 10.25 -6.79
N SER A 534 17.93 9.45 -6.57
CA SER A 534 18.15 8.18 -7.26
C SER A 534 17.42 7.01 -6.59
N VAL A 535 17.20 5.94 -7.34
CA VAL A 535 16.67 4.65 -6.87
C VAL A 535 17.69 3.56 -7.19
N HIS A 536 18.30 3.00 -6.15
CA HIS A 536 19.25 1.90 -6.27
C HIS A 536 18.60 0.60 -5.82
N ILE A 537 18.60 -0.40 -6.69
CA ILE A 537 18.11 -1.74 -6.39
C ILE A 537 19.31 -2.68 -6.43
N THR A 538 19.65 -3.27 -5.28
CA THR A 538 20.75 -4.24 -5.13
C THR A 538 20.23 -5.64 -4.77
N ALA A 539 18.91 -5.80 -4.56
CA ALA A 539 18.26 -7.05 -4.20
C ALA A 539 16.94 -7.29 -4.99
N PRO A 540 16.37 -8.51 -4.97
CA PRO A 540 15.16 -8.85 -5.73
C PRO A 540 13.89 -8.10 -5.33
N ILE A 541 13.01 -7.86 -6.31
CA ILE A 541 11.63 -7.36 -6.14
C ILE A 541 10.70 -8.32 -6.88
N LEU A 542 10.09 -9.26 -6.15
CA LEU A 542 9.33 -10.38 -6.69
C LEU A 542 7.86 -10.23 -6.29
N LEU A 543 7.03 -9.70 -7.19
CA LEU A 543 5.64 -9.29 -6.97
C LEU A 543 4.69 -10.11 -7.87
N ARG A 544 4.19 -11.25 -7.39
CA ARG A 544 3.43 -12.20 -8.24
C ARG A 544 2.09 -11.62 -8.70
N ASP A 545 2.07 -11.12 -9.94
CA ASP A 545 0.99 -10.35 -10.58
C ASP A 545 0.76 -8.96 -9.96
N GLY A 546 1.78 -8.38 -9.33
CA GLY A 546 1.79 -7.00 -8.83
C GLY A 546 2.51 -6.03 -9.77
N ASN A 547 2.32 -4.74 -9.55
CA ASN A 547 2.94 -3.68 -10.36
C ASN A 547 4.13 -3.03 -9.66
N LEU A 548 5.07 -2.51 -10.44
CA LEU A 548 6.19 -1.71 -9.96
C LEU A 548 6.25 -0.38 -10.72
N PHE A 549 6.12 0.72 -10.00
CA PHE A 549 6.27 2.08 -10.52
C PHE A 549 7.50 2.71 -9.87
N ILE A 550 8.42 3.23 -10.69
CA ILE A 550 9.62 3.93 -10.24
C ILE A 550 9.68 5.30 -10.92
N SER A 551 9.75 6.35 -10.12
CA SER A 551 9.96 7.73 -10.56
C SER A 551 11.14 8.32 -9.79
N ALA A 552 12.15 8.83 -10.50
CA ALA A 552 13.38 9.34 -9.92
C ALA A 552 13.74 10.70 -10.52
N THR A 553 14.26 11.65 -9.73
CA THR A 553 14.97 12.80 -10.29
C THR A 553 16.41 12.46 -10.67
N GLY A 554 16.96 11.43 -10.02
CA GLY A 554 18.26 10.84 -10.30
C GLY A 554 18.16 9.54 -11.10
N ASP A 555 19.22 8.76 -11.07
CA ASP A 555 19.32 7.48 -11.79
C ASP A 555 18.40 6.42 -11.19
N ILE A 556 17.92 5.51 -12.03
CA ILE A 556 17.39 4.21 -11.60
C ILE A 556 18.44 3.17 -11.94
N ARG A 557 19.03 2.51 -10.93
CA ARG A 557 20.12 1.55 -11.11
C ARG A 557 19.72 0.16 -10.63
N LEU A 558 19.75 -0.81 -11.56
CA LEU A 558 19.58 -2.23 -11.30
C LEU A 558 20.98 -2.88 -11.21
N ILE A 559 21.41 -3.20 -9.99
CA ILE A 559 22.81 -3.46 -9.65
C ILE A 559 23.06 -4.96 -9.41
N ASP A 560 24.20 -5.47 -9.88
CA ASP A 560 24.76 -6.75 -9.43
C ASP A 560 25.66 -6.51 -8.21
N GLY A 561 25.10 -6.65 -7.01
CA GLY A 561 25.83 -6.58 -5.74
C GLY A 561 26.66 -7.84 -5.43
N ALA A 562 26.75 -8.79 -6.36
CA ALA A 562 27.51 -10.03 -6.26
C ALA A 562 28.25 -10.37 -7.58
N PRO A 563 29.07 -9.46 -8.14
CA PRO A 563 29.70 -9.66 -9.44
C PRO A 563 30.72 -10.80 -9.39
N GLY A 564 30.52 -11.80 -10.25
CA GLY A 564 31.37 -13.01 -10.31
C GLY A 564 31.06 -14.08 -9.25
N ASP A 565 30.12 -13.85 -8.33
CA ASP A 565 29.61 -14.89 -7.42
C ASP A 565 28.50 -15.68 -8.12
N THR A 566 28.69 -16.99 -8.27
CA THR A 566 27.72 -17.91 -8.88
C THR A 566 26.98 -18.77 -7.86
N SER A 567 27.14 -18.51 -6.56
CA SER A 567 26.40 -19.21 -5.51
C SER A 567 24.91 -18.85 -5.54
N THR A 568 24.06 -19.75 -5.03
CA THR A 568 22.62 -19.48 -4.89
C THR A 568 22.31 -18.27 -3.98
N GLY A 569 23.22 -17.91 -3.08
CA GLY A 569 23.14 -16.72 -2.25
C GLY A 569 23.47 -15.40 -2.98
N ALA A 570 24.07 -15.47 -4.17
CA ALA A 570 24.35 -14.28 -5.00
C ALA A 570 23.07 -13.61 -5.51
N TRP A 571 22.03 -14.39 -5.82
CA TRP A 571 20.76 -13.88 -6.36
C TRP A 571 20.01 -12.97 -5.39
N ASN A 572 20.15 -13.16 -4.08
CA ASN A 572 19.61 -12.23 -3.06
C ASN A 572 20.30 -10.86 -3.04
N ARG A 573 21.42 -10.71 -3.75
CA ARG A 573 22.24 -9.50 -3.89
C ARG A 573 22.30 -9.03 -5.35
N ARG A 574 21.23 -9.26 -6.11
CA ARG A 574 21.04 -8.80 -7.50
C ARG A 574 19.66 -8.18 -7.66
N ALA A 575 19.56 -7.15 -8.49
CA ALA A 575 18.28 -6.58 -8.92
C ALA A 575 17.50 -7.55 -9.84
N ILE A 576 16.81 -8.53 -9.26
CA ILE A 576 15.92 -9.45 -9.98
C ILE A 576 14.48 -8.98 -9.77
N ILE A 577 13.88 -8.38 -10.79
CA ILE A 577 12.50 -7.90 -10.78
C ILE A 577 11.63 -8.92 -11.55
N ASP A 578 10.67 -9.56 -10.85
CA ASP A 578 9.61 -10.37 -11.47
C ASP A 578 8.25 -9.86 -11.02
N LEU A 579 7.40 -9.51 -11.99
CA LEU A 579 6.05 -8.97 -11.79
C LEU A 579 4.95 -9.93 -12.29
N GLY A 580 5.31 -11.12 -12.80
CA GLY A 580 4.40 -12.03 -13.50
C GLY A 580 3.70 -11.34 -14.68
N LYS A 581 2.40 -11.10 -14.54
CA LYS A 581 1.57 -10.36 -15.51
C LYS A 581 1.53 -8.84 -15.31
N GLY A 582 2.22 -8.32 -14.31
CA GLY A 582 2.23 -6.89 -13.96
C GLY A 582 3.04 -6.00 -14.91
N ILE A 583 3.00 -4.71 -14.62
CA ILE A 583 3.66 -3.64 -15.39
C ILE A 583 4.88 -3.12 -14.62
N ALA A 584 6.03 -3.05 -15.30
CA ALA A 584 7.25 -2.38 -14.83
C ALA A 584 7.32 -0.98 -15.46
N TRP A 585 7.16 0.08 -14.66
CA TRP A 585 7.25 1.46 -15.11
C TRP A 585 8.46 2.15 -14.48
N LEU A 586 9.39 2.64 -15.30
CA LEU A 586 10.65 3.26 -14.85
C LEU A 586 10.83 4.64 -15.50
N LYS A 587 10.93 5.69 -14.69
CA LYS A 587 10.96 7.08 -15.14
C LYS A 587 12.03 7.88 -14.41
N THR A 588 12.91 8.56 -15.15
CA THR A 588 13.80 9.60 -14.60
C THR A 588 13.44 11.00 -15.11
N SER A 589 14.11 12.03 -14.61
CA SER A 589 14.04 13.44 -15.01
C SER A 589 14.51 13.77 -16.45
N GLY A 590 14.80 12.76 -17.28
CA GLY A 590 15.38 12.98 -18.62
C GLY A 590 16.83 13.50 -18.63
N SER A 591 17.40 13.90 -17.50
CA SER A 591 18.82 14.27 -17.30
C SER A 591 19.60 13.29 -16.40
N ALA A 592 18.95 12.19 -16.01
CA ALA A 592 19.51 11.05 -15.29
C ALA A 592 19.08 9.73 -15.98
N SER A 593 19.74 8.60 -15.73
CA SER A 593 19.60 7.40 -16.58
C SER A 593 18.97 6.19 -15.90
N VAL A 594 18.30 5.33 -16.69
CA VAL A 594 17.90 3.98 -16.30
C VAL A 594 19.00 3.01 -16.71
N LEU A 595 19.69 2.41 -15.75
CA LEU A 595 20.92 1.63 -15.95
C LEU A 595 20.80 0.22 -15.37
N GLN A 596 21.26 -0.78 -16.14
CA GLN A 596 21.20 -2.20 -15.77
C GLN A 596 22.57 -2.89 -15.88
N ASP A 597 22.95 -3.64 -14.83
CA ASP A 597 24.09 -4.55 -14.82
C ASP A 597 23.72 -5.93 -15.42
N ALA A 598 24.68 -6.60 -16.06
CA ALA A 598 24.43 -7.78 -16.90
C ALA A 598 23.71 -8.94 -16.20
N ASN A 599 23.99 -9.21 -14.91
CA ASN A 599 23.42 -10.33 -14.17
C ASN A 599 22.09 -10.00 -13.44
N THR A 600 21.46 -8.88 -13.79
CA THR A 600 20.18 -8.42 -13.22
C THR A 600 19.04 -8.64 -14.21
N ALA A 601 17.77 -8.55 -13.78
CA ALA A 601 16.63 -8.89 -14.65
C ALA A 601 15.39 -8.01 -14.42
N VAL A 602 14.65 -7.72 -15.50
CA VAL A 602 13.31 -7.15 -15.51
C VAL A 602 12.37 -8.11 -16.25
N ILE A 603 11.43 -8.73 -15.51
CA ILE A 603 10.49 -9.73 -16.00
C ILE A 603 9.06 -9.24 -15.71
N ALA A 604 8.35 -8.80 -16.75
CA ALA A 604 7.01 -8.19 -16.65
C ALA A 604 6.16 -8.49 -17.90
N ASP A 605 4.85 -8.29 -17.89
CA ASP A 605 4.08 -8.34 -19.15
C ASP A 605 4.39 -7.14 -20.05
N GLN A 606 4.52 -5.97 -19.42
CA GLN A 606 4.75 -4.71 -20.09
C GLN A 606 5.83 -3.93 -19.34
N THR A 607 6.77 -3.38 -20.09
CA THR A 607 7.86 -2.56 -19.57
C THR A 607 7.79 -1.19 -20.22
N ALA A 608 7.80 -0.14 -19.40
CA ALA A 608 7.84 1.25 -19.83
C ALA A 608 9.08 1.92 -19.22
N ALA A 609 9.93 2.53 -20.05
CA ALA A 609 11.17 3.17 -19.58
C ALA A 609 11.39 4.55 -20.20
N TRP A 610 11.52 5.60 -19.38
CA TRP A 610 11.93 6.94 -19.84
C TRP A 610 13.11 7.46 -19.02
N GLY A 611 14.09 8.06 -19.70
CA GLY A 611 15.14 8.83 -19.05
C GLY A 611 16.14 9.48 -20.01
N GLY A 612 17.28 9.89 -19.44
CA GLY A 612 18.45 10.39 -20.15
C GLY A 612 18.98 9.36 -21.13
N GLY A 613 19.74 8.39 -20.62
CA GLY A 613 19.92 7.10 -21.26
C GLY A 613 18.94 6.06 -20.70
N VAL A 614 18.54 5.10 -21.53
CA VAL A 614 17.90 3.86 -21.06
C VAL A 614 18.75 2.69 -21.52
N LYS A 615 19.30 1.93 -20.57
CA LYS A 615 20.19 0.80 -20.83
C LYS A 615 19.75 -0.41 -19.99
N LEU A 616 18.70 -1.07 -20.46
CA LEU A 616 18.18 -2.33 -19.93
C LEU A 616 18.79 -3.53 -20.69
N ASP A 617 20.13 -3.60 -20.68
CA ASP A 617 20.94 -4.40 -21.61
C ASP A 617 21.36 -5.75 -20.99
N SER A 618 20.38 -6.54 -20.52
CA SER A 618 20.59 -7.91 -20.02
C SER A 618 19.72 -8.94 -20.74
N ALA A 619 20.34 -10.04 -21.20
CA ALA A 619 19.62 -11.19 -21.74
C ALA A 619 18.68 -11.88 -20.72
N LEU A 620 18.78 -11.58 -19.42
CA LEU A 620 17.92 -12.18 -18.39
C LEU A 620 16.50 -11.58 -18.35
N ASN A 621 16.28 -10.41 -18.94
CA ASN A 621 14.99 -9.73 -19.01
C ASN A 621 13.94 -10.58 -19.76
N SER A 622 12.65 -10.28 -19.54
CA SER A 622 11.56 -10.73 -20.42
C SER A 622 10.38 -9.76 -20.38
N THR A 623 9.92 -9.33 -21.54
CA THR A 623 8.67 -8.57 -21.68
C THR A 623 7.96 -8.86 -23.00
N ARG A 624 6.63 -8.75 -23.00
CA ARG A 624 5.81 -8.87 -24.22
C ARG A 624 5.72 -7.53 -24.94
N VAL A 625 5.61 -6.43 -24.19
CA VAL A 625 5.57 -5.05 -24.70
C VAL A 625 6.70 -4.24 -24.08
N ILE A 626 7.47 -3.55 -24.92
CA ILE A 626 8.43 -2.53 -24.51
C ILE A 626 8.02 -1.19 -25.14
N ALA A 627 7.80 -0.18 -24.30
CA ALA A 627 7.65 1.21 -24.72
C ALA A 627 8.69 2.05 -23.98
N GLY A 628 9.16 3.14 -24.58
CA GLY A 628 10.13 3.97 -23.87
C GLY A 628 10.92 4.94 -24.69
N ARG A 629 11.56 5.90 -24.00
CA ARG A 629 12.23 7.02 -24.64
C ARG A 629 13.57 7.35 -23.99
N ALA A 630 14.54 7.75 -24.79
CA ALA A 630 15.85 8.21 -24.34
C ALA A 630 16.19 9.56 -24.98
N THR A 631 16.65 10.51 -24.16
CA THR A 631 16.96 11.90 -24.54
C THR A 631 18.44 12.15 -24.83
N ASN A 632 19.33 11.21 -24.48
CA ASN A 632 20.72 11.18 -24.93
C ASN A 632 20.91 10.50 -26.29
N GLY A 633 19.82 9.99 -26.89
CA GLY A 633 19.88 9.24 -28.14
C GLY A 633 20.28 7.76 -27.99
N LYS A 634 20.25 7.17 -26.79
CA LYS A 634 20.49 5.74 -26.56
C LYS A 634 19.38 5.06 -25.75
N PHE A 635 18.61 4.22 -26.43
CA PHE A 635 17.69 3.27 -25.82
C PHE A 635 18.16 1.85 -26.12
N ARG A 636 18.51 1.07 -25.10
CA ARG A 636 18.90 -0.33 -25.21
C ARG A 636 17.98 -1.22 -24.38
N PHE A 637 17.49 -2.29 -24.98
CA PHE A 637 16.77 -3.36 -24.29
C PHE A 637 17.16 -4.71 -24.88
N SER A 638 17.76 -5.58 -24.07
CA SER A 638 18.02 -6.97 -24.43
C SER A 638 17.09 -7.88 -23.61
N GLN A 639 16.71 -9.05 -24.14
CA GLN A 639 15.90 -10.04 -23.41
C GLN A 639 16.03 -11.47 -23.96
N THR A 640 15.53 -12.44 -23.17
CA THR A 640 15.28 -13.82 -23.62
C THR A 640 13.83 -14.21 -23.31
N ASN A 641 13.10 -14.72 -24.31
CA ASN A 641 11.70 -15.11 -24.16
C ASN A 641 11.28 -16.26 -25.10
N ALA A 642 10.03 -16.71 -24.98
CA ALA A 642 9.48 -17.82 -25.76
C ALA A 642 9.31 -17.52 -27.26
N SER A 643 9.07 -16.26 -27.65
CA SER A 643 8.77 -15.93 -29.06
C SER A 643 10.01 -15.54 -29.88
N GLY A 644 11.09 -15.10 -29.23
CA GLY A 644 12.21 -14.41 -29.90
C GLY A 644 11.81 -13.03 -30.45
N THR A 645 10.75 -12.43 -29.91
CA THR A 645 10.18 -11.16 -30.41
C THR A 645 9.67 -10.28 -29.27
N VAL A 646 9.47 -9.00 -29.56
CA VAL A 646 8.84 -8.05 -28.62
C VAL A 646 7.99 -7.03 -29.38
N ASP A 647 6.85 -6.65 -28.81
CA ASP A 647 6.04 -5.54 -29.30
C ASP A 647 6.70 -4.21 -28.87
N GLN A 648 7.03 -3.37 -29.86
CA GLN A 648 7.66 -2.06 -29.68
C GLN A 648 6.74 -0.90 -30.07
N THR A 649 5.47 -1.17 -30.39
CA THR A 649 4.51 -0.22 -30.95
C THR A 649 3.28 0.00 -30.06
N SER A 650 2.88 -0.99 -29.27
CA SER A 650 1.81 -0.84 -28.28
C SER A 650 2.15 0.21 -27.21
N THR A 651 1.11 0.91 -26.74
CA THR A 651 1.19 1.80 -25.58
C THR A 651 1.11 1.01 -24.28
N VAL A 652 2.01 1.30 -23.34
CA VAL A 652 1.92 0.89 -21.95
C VAL A 652 1.34 2.04 -21.13
N GLN A 653 0.45 1.74 -20.20
CA GLN A 653 -0.10 2.72 -19.24
C GLN A 653 0.48 2.50 -17.84
N SER A 654 0.73 3.60 -17.14
CA SER A 654 1.25 3.63 -15.78
C SER A 654 0.24 3.05 -14.78
N PRO A 655 0.65 2.07 -13.94
CA PRO A 655 -0.19 1.47 -12.93
C PRO A 655 -0.36 2.35 -11.66
N TYR A 656 0.00 3.64 -11.75
CA TYR A 656 0.04 4.57 -10.61
C TYR A 656 -0.61 5.93 -10.92
N ASN A 657 -0.18 6.61 -11.97
CA ASN A 657 -0.60 7.99 -12.31
C ASN A 657 -1.28 8.13 -13.69
N ALA A 658 -1.72 7.02 -14.31
CA ALA A 658 -2.37 6.95 -15.64
C ALA A 658 -1.56 7.49 -16.85
N GLU A 659 -0.37 8.05 -16.63
CA GLU A 659 0.63 8.42 -17.65
C GLU A 659 0.83 7.27 -18.66
N SER A 660 1.03 7.59 -19.94
CA SER A 660 1.10 6.57 -21.00
C SER A 660 2.31 6.78 -21.92
N LEU A 661 3.02 5.69 -22.21
CA LEU A 661 4.19 5.66 -23.09
C LEU A 661 3.94 4.68 -24.23
N GLY A 662 4.00 5.18 -25.46
CA GLY A 662 3.88 4.38 -26.69
C GLY A 662 5.05 4.62 -27.63
N GLU A 663 5.40 3.59 -28.39
CA GLU A 663 6.62 3.41 -29.19
C GLU A 663 7.95 3.50 -28.43
N VAL A 664 8.95 2.74 -28.89
CA VAL A 664 10.35 2.95 -28.50
C VAL A 664 11.02 4.01 -29.38
N ARG A 665 11.58 5.07 -28.78
CA ARG A 665 12.24 6.16 -29.51
C ARG A 665 13.48 6.69 -28.79
N ALA A 666 14.60 6.81 -29.49
CA ALA A 666 15.77 7.52 -29.00
C ALA A 666 16.04 8.77 -29.84
N ARG A 667 16.19 9.92 -29.19
CA ARG A 667 16.62 11.18 -29.82
C ARG A 667 17.65 11.83 -28.92
N GLN A 668 18.76 12.27 -29.49
CA GLN A 668 19.77 13.05 -28.79
C GLN A 668 19.31 14.51 -28.77
N MET A 669 19.17 15.08 -27.58
CA MET A 669 18.77 16.46 -27.38
C MET A 669 20.00 17.36 -27.28
N VAL A 670 20.17 18.27 -28.24
CA VAL A 670 21.28 19.24 -28.26
C VAL A 670 20.80 20.55 -27.65
N TYR A 671 21.42 20.99 -26.57
CA TYR A 671 21.12 22.29 -25.94
C TYR A 671 21.63 23.44 -26.82
N LEU A 672 20.77 24.39 -27.12
CA LEU A 672 21.11 25.60 -27.88
C LEU A 672 21.44 26.77 -26.94
N GLY A 673 20.65 26.92 -25.87
CA GLY A 673 20.75 28.01 -24.90
C GLY A 673 19.40 28.31 -24.25
N SER A 674 19.30 29.46 -23.57
CA SER A 674 18.10 29.86 -22.82
C SER A 674 17.76 31.34 -22.97
N GLN A 675 16.51 31.66 -22.67
CA GLN A 675 15.95 33.01 -22.55
C GLN A 675 15.26 33.13 -21.19
N GLN A 676 15.66 34.10 -20.37
CA GLN A 676 14.90 34.46 -19.17
C GLN A 676 13.67 35.27 -19.57
N ILE A 677 12.54 34.94 -18.95
CA ILE A 677 11.25 35.61 -19.05
C ILE A 677 10.99 36.23 -17.68
N VAL A 678 10.61 37.50 -17.64
CA VAL A 678 10.30 38.23 -16.41
C VAL A 678 8.86 38.72 -16.51
N ALA A 679 8.09 38.63 -15.44
CA ALA A 679 6.71 39.08 -15.40
C ALA A 679 6.58 40.57 -15.83
N ASP A 680 5.72 40.85 -16.80
CA ASP A 680 5.58 42.19 -17.40
C ASP A 680 4.53 43.02 -16.65
N SER A 681 4.95 44.18 -16.14
CA SER A 681 4.07 45.13 -15.46
C SER A 681 3.14 45.90 -16.41
N ALA A 682 3.29 45.77 -17.73
CA ALA A 682 2.36 46.31 -18.73
C ALA A 682 1.05 45.50 -18.84
N ALA A 683 1.02 44.25 -18.37
CA ALA A 683 -0.22 43.52 -18.14
C ALA A 683 -0.98 44.14 -16.96
N GLY A 684 -1.93 45.03 -17.27
CA GLY A 684 -2.66 45.80 -16.25
C GLY A 684 -3.32 44.90 -15.18
N PRO A 685 -3.43 45.39 -13.92
CA PRO A 685 -3.82 44.57 -12.78
C PRO A 685 -5.18 43.90 -13.00
N GLY A 686 -5.17 42.57 -13.15
CA GLY A 686 -6.36 41.75 -13.42
C GLY A 686 -6.28 40.84 -14.66
N SER A 687 -5.18 40.83 -15.44
CA SER A 687 -4.94 39.77 -16.43
C SER A 687 -4.16 38.61 -15.80
N PRO A 688 -4.73 37.41 -15.65
CA PRO A 688 -4.02 36.23 -15.15
C PRO A 688 -3.12 35.57 -16.21
N TYR A 689 -3.00 36.14 -17.42
CA TYR A 689 -2.22 35.61 -18.53
C TYR A 689 -1.34 36.70 -19.18
N SER A 690 -0.15 36.30 -19.62
CA SER A 690 0.77 37.07 -20.46
C SER A 690 1.28 36.23 -21.64
N THR A 691 1.39 36.84 -22.82
CA THR A 691 1.84 36.17 -24.05
C THR A 691 3.26 36.59 -24.40
N PHE A 692 4.15 35.61 -24.52
CA PHE A 692 5.57 35.83 -24.79
C PHE A 692 5.96 35.24 -26.16
N ASN A 693 6.69 36.01 -26.96
CA ASN A 693 7.33 35.53 -28.18
C ASN A 693 8.73 35.02 -27.83
N LEU A 694 8.94 33.72 -28.01
CA LEU A 694 10.11 32.97 -27.54
C LEU A 694 10.89 32.43 -28.74
N SER A 695 12.17 32.76 -28.83
CA SER A 695 13.06 32.36 -29.92
C SER A 695 14.52 32.44 -29.46
N TYR A 696 15.42 31.68 -30.11
CA TYR A 696 16.83 31.67 -29.75
C TYR A 696 17.73 31.85 -30.96
N ASN A 697 18.30 33.06 -31.13
CA ASN A 697 19.28 33.43 -32.15
C ASN A 697 18.93 33.12 -33.63
N GLY A 698 17.69 32.71 -33.92
CA GLY A 698 17.27 32.23 -35.25
C GLY A 698 17.56 30.75 -35.52
N GLU A 699 18.04 30.00 -34.53
CA GLU A 699 18.30 28.56 -34.63
C GLU A 699 17.00 27.73 -34.67
N GLU A 700 17.07 26.54 -35.28
CA GLU A 700 15.95 25.60 -35.34
C GLU A 700 15.91 24.69 -34.09
N PHE A 701 14.78 24.71 -33.38
CA PHE A 701 14.49 23.86 -32.23
C PHE A 701 13.17 23.09 -32.41
N ASP A 702 13.10 21.90 -31.78
CA ASP A 702 11.89 21.08 -31.66
C ASP A 702 11.68 20.59 -30.22
N ALA A 703 12.34 21.19 -29.23
CA ALA A 703 11.85 21.16 -27.87
C ALA A 703 12.13 22.47 -27.11
N VAL A 704 11.24 22.77 -26.17
CA VAL A 704 11.38 23.84 -25.19
C VAL A 704 11.11 23.29 -23.80
N LEU A 705 11.92 23.71 -22.83
CA LEU A 705 11.74 23.42 -21.41
C LEU A 705 11.47 24.73 -20.69
N PHE A 706 10.40 24.76 -19.91
CA PHE A 706 10.01 25.88 -19.06
C PHE A 706 10.40 25.54 -17.61
N GLU A 707 11.17 26.41 -16.97
CA GLU A 707 11.70 26.27 -15.60
C GLU A 707 11.35 27.50 -14.75
N ALA A 708 10.94 27.31 -13.49
CA ALA A 708 10.77 28.40 -12.54
C ALA A 708 12.11 28.81 -11.90
N SER A 709 12.33 30.11 -11.70
CA SER A 709 13.56 30.63 -11.10
C SER A 709 13.27 31.69 -10.03
N ARG A 710 14.31 32.19 -9.37
CA ARG A 710 14.15 33.14 -8.26
C ARG A 710 13.52 34.46 -8.71
N TYR A 711 12.81 35.11 -7.80
CA TYR A 711 12.32 36.48 -8.00
C TYR A 711 13.47 37.43 -8.31
N VAL A 712 13.23 38.34 -9.24
CA VAL A 712 14.11 39.47 -9.55
C VAL A 712 13.45 40.78 -9.18
N ARG A 713 14.27 41.82 -9.01
CA ARG A 713 13.83 43.21 -8.89
C ARG A 713 14.60 44.10 -9.88
N PRO A 714 14.06 45.25 -10.31
CA PRO A 714 14.76 46.15 -11.23
C PRO A 714 16.13 46.58 -10.67
N ASP A 715 17.17 46.61 -11.51
CA ASP A 715 18.54 46.95 -11.08
C ASP A 715 18.82 48.48 -11.00
N GLY A 716 17.83 49.30 -11.37
CA GLY A 716 17.93 50.76 -11.47
C GLY A 716 18.60 51.29 -12.74
N LYS A 717 19.00 50.42 -13.67
CA LYS A 717 19.68 50.76 -14.94
C LYS A 717 18.98 50.20 -16.19
N GLY A 718 17.86 49.50 -16.00
CA GLY A 718 17.09 48.84 -17.07
C GLY A 718 17.39 47.34 -17.22
N GLY A 719 18.12 46.76 -16.27
CA GLY A 719 18.26 45.31 -16.12
C GLY A 719 17.57 44.79 -14.86
N TRP A 720 17.86 43.54 -14.53
CA TRP A 720 17.28 42.81 -13.40
C TRP A 720 18.38 42.34 -12.46
N MET A 721 18.15 42.40 -11.14
CA MET A 721 19.01 41.77 -10.15
C MET A 721 18.23 40.68 -9.39
N PRO A 722 18.82 39.49 -9.16
CA PRO A 722 18.21 38.45 -8.35
C PRO A 722 18.19 38.87 -6.87
N ILE A 723 17.22 38.33 -6.13
CA ILE A 723 17.16 38.46 -4.67
C ILE A 723 17.99 37.33 -4.02
N SER A 724 18.55 37.58 -2.83
CA SER A 724 19.36 36.57 -2.15
C SER A 724 18.48 35.48 -1.55
N GLN A 725 19.01 34.27 -1.42
CA GLN A 725 18.28 33.15 -0.81
C GLN A 725 17.95 33.44 0.68
N GLU A 726 18.81 34.19 1.37
CA GLU A 726 18.57 34.63 2.76
C GLU A 726 17.41 35.63 2.85
N ASP A 727 17.29 36.58 1.91
CA ASP A 727 16.11 37.46 1.81
C ASP A 727 14.83 36.65 1.51
N MET A 728 14.87 35.76 0.50
CA MET A 728 13.71 34.98 0.06
C MET A 728 13.19 33.99 1.11
N LEU A 729 14.08 33.39 1.91
CA LEU A 729 13.71 32.46 2.98
C LEU A 729 12.84 33.09 4.09
N ASN A 730 12.83 34.42 4.19
CA ASN A 730 11.93 35.15 5.09
C ASN A 730 10.52 35.37 4.50
N TYR A 731 10.34 35.20 3.18
CA TYR A 731 9.07 35.48 2.50
C TYR A 731 8.12 34.27 2.45
N LEU A 732 8.68 33.06 2.48
CA LEU A 732 7.95 31.78 2.37
C LEU A 732 7.14 31.64 1.07
N ASP A 733 7.55 32.33 0.00
CA ASP A 733 6.89 32.30 -1.31
C ASP A 733 7.83 31.83 -2.43
N SER A 734 7.26 31.22 -3.46
CA SER A 734 7.96 30.53 -4.56
C SER A 734 7.50 31.11 -5.88
N SER A 735 8.44 31.46 -6.77
CA SER A 735 8.03 31.87 -8.11
C SER A 735 7.31 30.70 -8.77
N ASP A 736 6.06 30.92 -9.18
CA ASP A 736 5.19 29.90 -9.74
C ASP A 736 4.47 30.41 -11.01
N TYR A 737 4.05 29.48 -11.88
CA TYR A 737 3.25 29.79 -13.07
C TYR A 737 2.71 28.51 -13.73
N LEU A 738 1.81 28.71 -14.70
CA LEU A 738 1.28 27.67 -15.59
C LEU A 738 1.59 28.00 -17.06
N VAL A 739 1.77 26.98 -17.90
CA VAL A 739 1.81 27.14 -19.36
C VAL A 739 0.40 26.87 -19.91
N HIS A 740 -0.30 27.87 -20.41
CA HIS A 740 -1.69 27.73 -20.90
C HIS A 740 -1.81 27.46 -22.40
N GLY A 741 -0.71 27.55 -23.15
CA GLY A 741 -0.70 27.16 -24.56
C GLY A 741 0.56 27.59 -25.30
N LEU A 742 0.88 26.86 -26.36
CA LEU A 742 1.97 27.16 -27.29
C LEU A 742 1.43 27.22 -28.73
N SER A 743 1.69 28.30 -29.45
CA SER A 743 1.34 28.47 -30.87
C SER A 743 2.60 28.67 -31.69
N PHE A 744 2.78 27.97 -32.81
CA PHE A 744 3.96 28.15 -33.67
C PHE A 744 3.70 27.71 -35.11
N THR A 745 4.61 28.08 -36.02
CA THR A 745 4.63 27.55 -37.39
C THR A 745 5.88 26.68 -37.57
N ASP A 746 5.73 25.46 -38.07
CA ASP A 746 6.86 24.58 -38.35
C ASP A 746 7.54 24.88 -39.69
N LYS A 747 8.72 24.28 -39.91
CA LYS A 747 9.50 24.39 -41.15
C LYS A 747 8.80 23.91 -42.42
N ALA A 748 7.74 23.12 -42.31
CA ALA A 748 6.90 22.70 -43.44
C ALA A 748 5.72 23.66 -43.69
N GLY A 749 5.60 24.74 -42.90
CA GLY A 749 4.55 25.75 -43.01
C GLY A 749 3.27 25.41 -42.25
N ASN A 750 3.26 24.37 -41.42
CA ASN A 750 2.08 24.02 -40.63
C ASN A 750 1.96 24.92 -39.41
N GLN A 751 0.76 25.45 -39.18
CA GLN A 751 0.40 26.18 -37.98
C GLN A 751 -0.08 25.19 -36.91
N TRP A 752 0.71 25.07 -35.83
CA TRP A 752 0.40 24.24 -34.67
C TRP A 752 -0.08 25.12 -33.52
N LYS A 753 -1.15 24.68 -32.85
CA LYS A 753 -1.55 25.18 -31.53
C LYS A 753 -1.66 24.00 -30.56
N LEU A 754 -0.99 24.13 -29.43
CA LEU A 754 -1.02 23.21 -28.31
C LEU A 754 -1.78 23.91 -27.18
N GLU A 755 -2.83 23.26 -26.67
CA GLU A 755 -3.67 23.75 -25.57
C GLU A 755 -3.82 22.61 -24.54
N PRO A 756 -3.84 22.90 -23.24
CA PRO A 756 -4.14 21.88 -22.22
C PRO A 756 -5.58 21.38 -22.39
N ASP A 757 -5.78 20.12 -22.00
CA ASP A 757 -7.09 19.45 -22.02
C ASP A 757 -7.08 18.30 -21.00
N GLY A 758 -7.56 18.58 -19.78
CA GLY A 758 -7.63 17.58 -18.70
C GLY A 758 -8.56 16.40 -18.98
N SER A 759 -9.32 16.41 -20.09
CA SER A 759 -10.23 15.32 -20.49
C SER A 759 -9.59 14.28 -21.41
N ARG A 760 -8.31 14.45 -21.78
CA ARG A 760 -7.58 13.58 -22.71
C ARG A 760 -6.39 12.86 -22.05
N ASP A 761 -6.13 11.63 -22.47
CA ASP A 761 -5.03 10.77 -21.98
C ASP A 761 -3.62 11.39 -22.13
N GLY A 762 -3.46 12.37 -23.04
CA GLY A 762 -2.23 13.11 -23.27
C GLY A 762 -2.20 14.52 -22.65
N LEU A 763 -3.18 14.87 -21.81
CA LEU A 763 -3.35 16.19 -21.16
C LEU A 763 -3.34 17.40 -22.11
N THR A 764 -3.56 17.16 -23.41
CA THR A 764 -3.28 18.11 -24.49
C THR A 764 -4.31 17.98 -25.60
N ARG A 765 -4.92 19.11 -25.97
CA ARG A 765 -5.64 19.31 -27.23
C ARG A 765 -4.70 19.95 -28.24
N ILE A 766 -4.48 19.24 -29.35
CA ILE A 766 -3.56 19.64 -30.41
C ILE A 766 -4.39 20.06 -31.62
N THR A 767 -4.06 21.22 -32.19
CA THR A 767 -4.69 21.76 -33.39
C THR A 767 -3.63 21.98 -34.47
N LEU A 768 -3.89 21.48 -35.68
CA LEU A 768 -3.02 21.59 -36.86
C LEU A 768 -3.79 22.31 -37.97
N ASN A 769 -3.30 23.45 -38.43
CA ASN A 769 -3.94 24.27 -39.48
C ASN A 769 -5.43 24.55 -39.19
N GLY A 770 -5.76 24.80 -37.92
CA GLY A 770 -7.13 25.01 -37.42
C GLY A 770 -7.97 23.74 -37.18
N GLN A 771 -7.43 22.53 -37.43
CA GLN A 771 -8.13 21.25 -37.24
C GLN A 771 -7.63 20.50 -36.00
N VAL A 772 -8.53 20.16 -35.08
CA VAL A 772 -8.21 19.39 -33.87
C VAL A 772 -7.77 17.96 -34.25
N GLN A 773 -6.66 17.51 -33.67
CA GLN A 773 -6.10 16.19 -33.89
C GLN A 773 -6.71 15.16 -32.92
N ASN A 774 -6.98 13.97 -33.47
CA ASN A 774 -7.56 12.82 -32.74
C ASN A 774 -6.51 11.80 -32.28
N SER A 775 -5.23 12.03 -32.62
CA SER A 775 -4.07 11.27 -32.17
C SER A 775 -2.89 12.22 -31.93
N VAL A 776 -1.91 11.76 -31.16
CA VAL A 776 -0.67 12.52 -30.89
C VAL A 776 0.22 12.53 -32.15
N PRO A 777 0.63 13.69 -32.68
CA PRO A 777 1.53 13.77 -33.82
C PRO A 777 2.91 13.16 -33.56
N THR A 778 3.51 12.57 -34.60
CA THR A 778 4.87 12.01 -34.56
C THR A 778 5.90 13.07 -34.15
N GLY A 779 6.38 12.98 -32.91
CA GLY A 779 7.40 13.88 -32.36
C GLY A 779 6.91 14.72 -31.18
N PHE A 780 5.59 14.89 -31.01
CA PHE A 780 5.05 15.59 -29.86
C PHE A 780 5.28 14.81 -28.56
N LEU A 781 5.62 15.55 -27.50
CA LEU A 781 5.49 15.18 -26.10
C LEU A 781 5.21 16.44 -25.28
N ILE A 782 4.56 16.24 -24.15
CA ILE A 782 4.69 17.08 -22.97
C ILE A 782 5.08 16.17 -21.79
N ASN A 783 5.96 16.63 -20.91
CA ASN A 783 6.34 15.91 -19.68
C ASN A 783 6.80 16.90 -18.60
N ALA A 784 7.01 16.42 -17.38
CA ALA A 784 7.47 17.22 -16.25
C ALA A 784 8.70 16.62 -15.55
N ASN A 785 9.52 17.51 -14.99
CA ASN A 785 10.60 17.21 -14.04
C ASN A 785 10.29 17.89 -12.70
N GLY A 786 10.69 17.29 -11.59
CA GLY A 786 10.31 17.75 -10.24
C GLY A 786 8.87 17.34 -9.83
N GLY A 787 8.24 16.42 -10.55
CA GLY A 787 6.93 15.86 -10.23
C GLY A 787 6.24 15.17 -11.41
N THR A 788 4.93 14.96 -11.28
CA THR A 788 4.04 14.46 -12.35
C THR A 788 3.44 15.63 -13.11
N LEU A 789 3.42 15.55 -14.44
CA LEU A 789 2.74 16.54 -15.29
C LEU A 789 1.24 16.60 -14.96
N ALA A 790 0.72 17.81 -14.78
CA ALA A 790 -0.67 18.06 -14.47
C ALA A 790 -1.30 19.09 -15.43
N VAL A 791 -2.63 19.06 -15.49
CA VAL A 791 -3.45 20.16 -15.98
C VAL A 791 -4.26 20.69 -14.80
N SER A 792 -4.13 21.97 -14.53
CA SER A 792 -4.75 22.67 -13.41
C SER A 792 -5.92 23.54 -13.89
N ASP A 793 -7.07 23.43 -13.21
CA ASP A 793 -8.22 24.33 -13.34
C ASP A 793 -8.22 25.30 -12.16
N PHE A 794 -7.81 26.54 -12.39
CA PHE A 794 -7.81 27.57 -11.34
C PHE A 794 -9.21 28.18 -11.20
N ALA A 795 -9.88 27.84 -10.09
CA ALA A 795 -11.17 28.40 -9.67
C ALA A 795 -12.39 28.17 -10.60
N GLY A 796 -12.34 27.18 -11.50
CA GLY A 796 -13.56 26.57 -12.07
C GLY A 796 -14.33 27.42 -13.07
N ASN A 797 -13.70 28.43 -13.67
CA ASN A 797 -14.30 29.28 -14.72
C ASN A 797 -13.30 29.81 -15.77
N LEU A 798 -11.98 29.63 -15.60
CA LEU A 798 -10.96 30.27 -16.46
C LEU A 798 -9.80 29.32 -16.81
N ASN A 799 -9.99 28.57 -17.88
CA ASN A 799 -9.00 27.87 -18.72
C ASN A 799 -7.88 27.08 -18.02
N ASP A 800 -7.95 25.76 -18.16
CA ASP A 800 -6.86 24.77 -18.01
C ASP A 800 -5.44 25.34 -18.28
N GLY A 801 -4.45 24.97 -17.44
CA GLY A 801 -3.02 25.27 -17.62
C GLY A 801 -2.11 24.10 -17.24
N TRP A 802 -0.94 23.95 -17.88
CA TRP A 802 0.04 22.92 -17.56
C TRP A 802 1.00 23.32 -16.44
N GLY A 803 1.22 22.41 -15.49
CA GLY A 803 2.23 22.51 -14.44
C GLY A 803 2.58 21.13 -13.85
N VAL A 804 3.06 21.08 -12.61
CA VAL A 804 3.75 19.90 -12.05
C VAL A 804 3.29 19.56 -10.63
N ILE A 805 2.41 18.55 -10.51
CA ILE A 805 2.06 17.96 -9.21
C ILE A 805 3.26 17.16 -8.69
N GLY A 806 4.02 17.75 -7.78
CA GLY A 806 5.34 17.26 -7.39
C GLY A 806 5.59 17.25 -5.88
N TRP A 807 6.55 18.05 -5.45
CA TRP A 807 6.88 18.24 -4.04
C TRP A 807 5.86 19.16 -3.36
N ASP A 808 5.67 18.99 -2.05
CA ASP A 808 5.05 20.03 -1.23
C ASP A 808 6.05 21.18 -1.05
N ILE A 809 5.93 22.21 -1.88
CA ILE A 809 6.72 23.44 -1.78
C ILE A 809 5.84 24.47 -1.05
N HIS A 810 6.25 24.87 0.14
CA HIS A 810 5.55 25.91 0.88
C HIS A 810 5.73 27.27 0.19
N GLY A 811 4.62 27.81 -0.31
CA GLY A 811 4.51 29.15 -0.92
C GLY A 811 3.30 29.22 -1.86
N ALA A 812 3.37 28.44 -2.93
CA ALA A 812 2.41 28.45 -4.03
C ALA A 812 0.93 28.29 -3.64
N GLN A 813 0.05 28.86 -4.45
CA GLN A 813 -1.40 28.75 -4.26
C GLN A 813 -1.97 27.40 -4.74
N ASN A 814 -1.24 26.66 -5.58
CA ASN A 814 -1.71 25.37 -6.10
C ASN A 814 -0.54 24.39 -6.31
N ASP A 815 -0.58 23.24 -5.62
CA ASP A 815 0.37 22.11 -5.75
C ASP A 815 0.58 21.60 -7.21
N ALA A 816 -0.11 22.15 -8.22
CA ALA A 816 -0.04 21.80 -9.64
C ALA A 816 0.61 22.85 -10.57
N GLU A 817 1.21 23.94 -10.06
CA GLU A 817 1.99 24.93 -10.84
C GLU A 817 3.41 24.43 -11.23
N ILE A 818 4.20 25.25 -11.94
CA ILE A 818 5.66 25.05 -12.12
C ILE A 818 6.37 25.95 -11.11
N GLN A 819 7.01 25.39 -10.08
CA GLN A 819 7.44 26.14 -8.89
C GLN A 819 8.96 26.06 -8.61
N HIS A 820 9.51 27.12 -8.00
CA HIS A 820 10.90 27.16 -7.50
C HIS A 820 10.97 27.17 -5.95
N ASN A 821 11.53 26.11 -5.36
CA ASN A 821 11.69 25.96 -3.92
C ASN A 821 12.91 26.76 -3.41
N GLN A 822 12.66 27.92 -2.82
CA GLN A 822 13.70 28.82 -2.27
C GLN A 822 14.58 28.15 -1.19
N ALA A 823 14.05 27.17 -0.45
CA ALA A 823 14.74 26.57 0.69
C ALA A 823 15.71 25.45 0.29
N THR A 824 15.42 24.71 -0.79
CA THR A 824 16.28 23.65 -1.31
C THR A 824 17.06 24.04 -2.57
N ASP A 825 16.74 25.18 -3.18
CA ASP A 825 17.21 25.61 -4.50
C ASP A 825 16.85 24.62 -5.63
N HIS A 826 15.74 23.89 -5.46
CA HIS A 826 15.21 22.97 -6.47
C HIS A 826 14.10 23.65 -7.27
N THR A 827 13.96 23.27 -8.54
CA THR A 827 12.93 23.82 -9.43
C THR A 827 12.24 22.71 -10.21
N GLN A 828 10.96 22.92 -10.48
CA GLN A 828 10.17 22.08 -11.38
C GLN A 828 10.30 22.58 -12.82
N GLN A 829 10.10 21.69 -13.78
CA GLN A 829 10.21 22.02 -15.20
C GLN A 829 9.11 21.32 -16.00
N VAL A 830 8.59 21.95 -17.05
CA VAL A 830 7.73 21.31 -18.06
C VAL A 830 8.43 21.32 -19.42
N VAL A 831 8.58 20.13 -20.00
CA VAL A 831 9.30 19.90 -21.26
C VAL A 831 8.31 19.58 -22.37
N PHE A 832 8.32 20.39 -23.42
CA PHE A 832 7.55 20.15 -24.65
C PHE A 832 8.51 19.70 -25.75
N SER A 833 8.31 18.50 -26.30
CA SER A 833 8.85 18.16 -27.62
C SER A 833 7.79 18.52 -28.67
N LEU A 834 8.16 19.24 -29.72
CA LEU A 834 7.24 19.78 -30.72
C LEU A 834 7.02 18.77 -31.87
N PRO A 835 5.83 18.78 -32.52
CA PRO A 835 5.58 18.00 -33.75
C PRO A 835 6.59 18.20 -34.88
N GLY A 836 7.25 19.37 -34.94
CA GLY A 836 8.22 19.72 -35.98
C GLY A 836 9.08 20.90 -35.56
N LYS A 837 10.20 21.10 -36.27
CA LYS A 837 11.18 22.16 -35.98
C LYS A 837 10.65 23.54 -36.35
N THR A 838 10.97 24.53 -35.52
CA THR A 838 10.64 25.94 -35.70
C THR A 838 11.78 26.82 -35.20
N THR A 839 11.75 28.12 -35.51
CA THR A 839 12.69 29.13 -35.01
C THR A 839 12.09 30.05 -33.95
N GLY A 840 10.80 29.90 -33.64
CA GLY A 840 10.13 30.62 -32.56
C GLY A 840 8.73 30.10 -32.25
N ILE A 841 8.31 30.30 -30.99
CA ILE A 841 6.99 29.95 -30.48
C ILE A 841 6.36 31.16 -29.78
N GLU A 842 5.04 31.29 -29.88
CA GLU A 842 4.25 32.14 -29.00
C GLU A 842 3.78 31.27 -27.81
N ALA A 843 4.15 31.66 -26.59
CA ALA A 843 3.79 30.95 -25.37
C ALA A 843 2.88 31.83 -24.49
N VAL A 844 1.75 31.29 -24.07
CA VAL A 844 0.88 31.92 -23.07
C VAL A 844 1.26 31.35 -21.70
N LEU A 845 1.84 32.19 -20.85
CA LEU A 845 2.10 31.86 -19.46
C LEU A 845 1.00 32.51 -18.60
N GLY A 846 0.43 31.72 -17.69
CA GLY A 846 -0.55 32.17 -16.72
C GLY A 846 0.05 32.22 -15.33
N TRP A 847 -0.50 33.09 -14.50
CA TRP A 847 -0.07 33.35 -13.13
C TRP A 847 1.35 33.91 -12.93
N LEU A 848 2.24 33.89 -13.92
CA LEU A 848 3.56 34.58 -13.85
C LEU A 848 3.39 36.10 -13.58
N PHE A 849 3.52 36.53 -12.32
CA PHE A 849 3.04 37.82 -11.82
C PHE A 849 4.14 38.78 -11.33
N VAL A 850 3.73 40.04 -11.17
CA VAL A 850 4.52 41.10 -10.52
C VAL A 850 3.92 41.35 -9.15
N ASP A 851 4.62 40.96 -8.10
CA ASP A 851 4.21 41.26 -6.74
C ASP A 851 4.46 42.74 -6.41
N GLN A 852 3.35 43.46 -6.23
CA GLN A 852 3.34 44.87 -5.84
C GLN A 852 2.93 45.04 -4.37
N THR A 853 2.75 43.94 -3.63
CA THR A 853 2.32 43.96 -2.24
C THR A 853 3.52 44.13 -1.31
N GLY A 854 3.48 45.17 -0.46
CA GLY A 854 4.63 45.60 0.36
C GLY A 854 4.92 44.73 1.59
N TRP A 855 4.94 43.40 1.45
CA TRP A 855 5.18 42.46 2.57
C TRP A 855 6.63 42.49 3.07
N PHE A 856 7.58 42.87 2.20
CA PHE A 856 8.92 43.31 2.63
C PHE A 856 8.78 44.64 3.39
N GLY A 857 8.64 44.49 4.71
CA GLY A 857 8.13 45.50 5.65
C GLY A 857 8.72 46.90 5.46
N THR A 858 7.85 47.91 5.54
CA THR A 858 8.18 49.25 5.04
C THR A 858 9.25 49.97 5.87
N VAL A 859 10.21 50.57 5.17
CA VAL A 859 11.13 51.57 5.71
C VAL A 859 10.61 52.94 5.29
N ASP A 860 10.33 53.82 6.25
CA ASP A 860 9.80 55.17 6.04
C ASP A 860 8.57 55.26 5.11
N GLY A 861 7.74 54.21 5.07
CA GLY A 861 6.55 54.15 4.23
C GLY A 861 6.80 53.77 2.76
N GLN A 862 7.98 53.24 2.44
CA GLN A 862 8.26 52.55 1.18
C GLN A 862 8.61 51.08 1.45
N PRO A 863 8.27 50.13 0.56
CA PRO A 863 8.73 48.73 0.67
C PRO A 863 10.27 48.64 0.78
N ALA A 864 10.79 47.75 1.64
CA ALA A 864 12.24 47.64 1.85
C ALA A 864 13.01 47.15 0.60
N VAL A 865 12.32 46.45 -0.29
CA VAL A 865 12.71 46.19 -1.68
C VAL A 865 11.54 46.56 -2.58
N GLY A 866 11.83 47.02 -3.81
CA GLY A 866 10.79 47.37 -4.81
C GLY A 866 9.94 46.16 -5.25
N PRO A 867 9.01 46.35 -6.21
CA PRO A 867 8.15 45.26 -6.68
C PRO A 867 8.98 44.05 -7.13
N LEU A 868 8.52 42.86 -6.76
CA LEU A 868 9.16 41.62 -7.15
C LEU A 868 8.55 41.14 -8.47
N HIS A 869 9.38 40.66 -9.36
CA HIS A 869 8.95 40.06 -10.60
C HIS A 869 9.34 38.58 -10.60
N GLU A 870 8.35 37.73 -10.84
CA GLU A 870 8.59 36.32 -11.09
C GLU A 870 9.38 36.10 -12.37
N THR A 871 10.14 34.99 -12.41
CA THR A 871 10.90 34.65 -13.61
C THR A 871 10.78 33.19 -13.99
N ALA A 872 10.40 32.98 -15.24
CA ALA A 872 10.48 31.70 -15.94
C ALA A 872 11.74 31.70 -16.82
N ILE A 873 12.31 30.53 -17.09
CA ILE A 873 13.38 30.36 -18.06
C ILE A 873 12.90 29.39 -19.15
N ALA A 874 12.96 29.84 -20.40
CA ALA A 874 12.76 28.99 -21.58
C ALA A 874 14.12 28.49 -22.07
N HIS A 875 14.35 27.19 -21.99
CA HIS A 875 15.54 26.52 -22.51
C HIS A 875 15.22 25.82 -23.84
N TYR A 876 16.07 26.01 -24.84
CA TYR A 876 15.84 25.57 -26.21
C TYR A 876 16.71 24.37 -26.58
N PHE A 877 16.11 23.35 -27.18
CA PHE A 877 16.79 22.12 -27.58
C PHE A 877 16.43 21.68 -29.00
N ASN A 878 17.42 21.14 -29.69
CA ASN A 878 17.32 20.62 -31.05
C ASN A 878 17.53 19.10 -31.03
N SER A 879 16.51 18.34 -31.41
CA SER A 879 16.54 16.87 -31.40
C SER A 879 17.18 16.32 -32.67
N VAL A 880 18.14 15.41 -32.51
CA VAL A 880 18.80 14.69 -33.61
C VAL A 880 18.68 13.19 -33.41
N THR A 881 18.45 12.45 -34.49
CA THR A 881 18.35 10.99 -34.45
C THR A 881 19.75 10.40 -34.57
N ALA A 882 20.24 9.74 -33.51
CA ALA A 882 21.47 8.95 -33.58
C ALA A 882 21.24 7.71 -34.46
N ALA A 883 22.19 7.39 -35.34
CA ALA A 883 22.04 6.33 -36.35
C ALA A 883 21.77 4.94 -35.74
N ASP A 884 22.37 4.66 -34.57
CA ASP A 884 22.22 3.41 -33.81
C ASP A 884 21.40 3.61 -32.52
N GLY A 885 20.53 4.62 -32.47
CA GLY A 885 20.00 5.13 -31.20
C GLY A 885 19.05 4.19 -30.45
N VAL A 886 18.32 3.31 -31.15
CA VAL A 886 17.47 2.27 -30.55
C VAL A 886 18.09 0.91 -30.88
N GLN A 887 18.46 0.15 -29.86
CA GLN A 887 19.00 -1.21 -30.00
C GLN A 887 18.17 -2.17 -29.16
N ILE A 888 17.38 -3.02 -29.81
CA ILE A 888 16.55 -4.02 -29.14
C ILE A 888 16.94 -5.42 -29.64
N SER A 889 17.34 -6.28 -28.71
CA SER A 889 17.63 -7.70 -28.94
C SER A 889 16.63 -8.59 -28.21
N SER A 890 16.32 -9.75 -28.78
CA SER A 890 15.38 -10.71 -28.20
C SER A 890 15.75 -12.12 -28.66
N ASP A 891 16.43 -12.87 -27.81
CA ASP A 891 16.75 -14.28 -28.11
C ASP A 891 15.56 -15.18 -27.78
N LYS A 892 15.38 -16.23 -28.59
CA LYS A 892 14.35 -17.25 -28.36
C LYS A 892 14.90 -18.35 -27.45
N ALA A 893 14.35 -18.48 -26.25
CA ALA A 893 14.58 -19.64 -25.39
C ALA A 893 13.68 -20.81 -25.81
N THR A 894 14.29 -21.98 -26.01
CA THR A 894 13.58 -23.24 -26.30
C THR A 894 13.91 -24.29 -25.27
N LEU A 895 12.90 -25.06 -24.85
CA LEU A 895 13.03 -26.25 -24.02
C LEU A 895 12.33 -27.43 -24.68
N ALA A 896 13.07 -28.50 -24.96
CA ALA A 896 12.50 -29.79 -25.35
C ALA A 896 12.53 -30.79 -24.17
N ILE A 897 11.45 -31.55 -24.01
CA ILE A 897 11.36 -32.71 -23.11
C ILE A 897 10.68 -33.82 -23.91
N ASP A 898 11.44 -34.82 -24.33
CA ASP A 898 10.98 -35.88 -25.23
C ASP A 898 10.80 -37.20 -24.47
N ALA A 899 9.93 -38.08 -24.94
CA ALA A 899 9.96 -39.47 -24.48
C ALA A 899 11.22 -40.17 -25.04
N ASN A 900 11.74 -41.18 -24.33
CA ASN A 900 12.82 -42.01 -24.86
C ASN A 900 12.25 -43.19 -25.68
N ASP A 901 12.88 -43.49 -26.81
CA ASP A 901 12.63 -44.74 -27.53
C ASP A 901 12.90 -45.96 -26.64
N LYS A 902 12.06 -46.99 -26.78
CA LYS A 902 12.15 -48.24 -26.03
C LYS A 902 12.09 -49.44 -26.95
N ARG A 903 12.59 -50.57 -26.46
CA ARG A 903 12.66 -51.84 -27.18
C ARG A 903 12.37 -52.99 -26.24
N ARG A 904 11.61 -53.99 -26.70
CA ARG A 904 11.45 -55.30 -26.04
C ARG A 904 11.30 -56.39 -27.08
N THR A 905 11.50 -57.63 -26.68
CA THR A 905 11.16 -58.80 -27.49
C THR A 905 9.67 -59.12 -27.36
N TYR A 906 9.10 -59.78 -28.36
CA TYR A 906 7.80 -60.44 -28.23
C TYR A 906 7.84 -61.48 -27.09
N GLY A 907 6.75 -61.57 -26.32
CA GLY A 907 6.71 -62.37 -25.09
C GLY A 907 7.21 -61.68 -23.82
N GLU A 908 7.81 -60.50 -23.89
CA GLU A 908 8.27 -59.74 -22.73
C GLU A 908 7.27 -58.67 -22.29
N ALA A 909 7.31 -58.29 -21.01
CA ALA A 909 6.50 -57.18 -20.50
C ALA A 909 7.00 -55.84 -21.07
N ASN A 910 6.11 -54.83 -21.13
CA ASN A 910 6.51 -53.49 -21.52
C ASN A 910 7.60 -52.93 -20.58
N PRO A 911 8.67 -52.32 -21.11
CA PRO A 911 9.68 -51.66 -20.30
C PRO A 911 9.07 -50.44 -19.59
N GLN A 912 9.74 -49.96 -18.54
CA GLN A 912 9.40 -48.66 -17.95
C GLN A 912 9.61 -47.55 -18.99
N LEU A 913 8.62 -46.65 -19.09
CA LEU A 913 8.64 -45.50 -19.98
C LEU A 913 9.21 -44.30 -19.21
N ASP A 914 10.09 -43.55 -19.86
CA ASP A 914 10.80 -42.40 -19.28
C ASP A 914 11.13 -41.37 -20.38
N HIS A 915 11.69 -40.23 -19.96
CA HIS A 915 11.94 -39.06 -20.80
C HIS A 915 13.43 -38.78 -20.96
N SER A 916 13.79 -38.05 -22.01
CA SER A 916 15.08 -37.40 -22.15
C SER A 916 15.26 -36.33 -21.05
N ALA A 917 16.51 -35.91 -20.82
CA ALA A 917 16.78 -34.77 -19.96
C ALA A 917 16.33 -33.47 -20.63
N GLU A 918 15.90 -32.48 -19.83
CA GLU A 918 15.57 -31.11 -20.30
C GLU A 918 16.63 -30.60 -21.29
N THR A 919 16.26 -30.44 -22.55
CA THR A 919 17.16 -29.96 -23.59
C THR A 919 16.91 -28.47 -23.83
N LEU A 920 17.77 -27.65 -23.21
CA LEU A 920 17.76 -26.20 -23.31
C LEU A 920 18.68 -25.73 -24.44
N ASN A 921 18.29 -24.70 -25.20
CA ASN A 921 19.25 -23.98 -26.04
C ASN A 921 20.07 -22.98 -25.21
N SER A 922 21.13 -22.40 -25.79
CA SER A 922 22.07 -21.52 -25.05
C SER A 922 21.39 -20.32 -24.39
N ALA A 923 20.35 -19.76 -25.00
CA ALA A 923 19.57 -18.66 -24.44
C ALA A 923 18.71 -19.12 -23.24
N ALA A 924 17.98 -20.23 -23.41
CA ALA A 924 17.20 -20.84 -22.32
C ALA A 924 18.09 -21.26 -21.13
N GLN A 925 19.30 -21.76 -21.40
CA GLN A 925 20.28 -22.11 -20.38
C GLN A 925 20.79 -20.90 -19.59
N ALA A 926 20.83 -19.70 -20.19
CA ALA A 926 21.22 -18.47 -19.49
C ALA A 926 20.14 -17.98 -18.50
N VAL A 927 18.85 -18.25 -18.77
CA VAL A 927 17.73 -17.83 -17.89
C VAL A 927 17.25 -18.90 -16.89
N ARG A 928 17.57 -20.18 -17.10
CA ARG A 928 17.07 -21.28 -16.26
C ARG A 928 17.39 -21.11 -14.76
N ASP A 929 18.56 -20.56 -14.43
CA ASP A 929 18.99 -20.39 -13.03
C ASP A 929 18.28 -19.23 -12.31
N VAL A 930 18.03 -18.11 -12.99
CA VAL A 930 17.27 -16.99 -12.40
C VAL A 930 15.79 -17.36 -12.24
N ASP A 931 15.21 -18.06 -13.22
CA ASP A 931 13.83 -18.54 -13.14
C ASP A 931 13.66 -19.55 -11.99
N LYS A 932 14.58 -20.53 -11.84
CA LYS A 932 14.57 -21.48 -10.71
C LYS A 932 14.72 -20.79 -9.35
N PHE A 933 15.52 -19.73 -9.26
CA PHE A 933 15.61 -18.92 -8.04
C PHE A 933 14.28 -18.21 -7.73
N VAL A 934 13.72 -17.48 -8.71
CA VAL A 934 12.48 -16.71 -8.56
C VAL A 934 11.29 -17.61 -8.23
N ASP A 935 11.15 -18.73 -8.93
CA ASP A 935 10.06 -19.69 -8.70
C ASP A 935 10.11 -20.31 -7.31
N GLY A 936 11.33 -20.59 -6.81
CA GLY A 936 11.57 -21.03 -5.44
C GLY A 936 11.17 -19.98 -4.39
N GLN A 937 11.37 -18.68 -4.65
CA GLN A 937 10.91 -17.60 -3.77
C GLN A 937 9.38 -17.38 -3.83
N LEU A 938 8.77 -17.53 -5.02
CA LEU A 938 7.35 -17.24 -5.26
C LEU A 938 6.41 -18.44 -5.07
N GLY A 939 6.96 -19.62 -4.77
CA GLY A 939 6.18 -20.86 -4.67
C GLY A 939 5.49 -21.22 -6.00
N ARG A 940 6.18 -21.00 -7.12
CA ARG A 940 5.77 -21.50 -8.44
C ARG A 940 6.30 -22.92 -8.63
N SER A 941 5.60 -23.71 -9.44
CA SER A 941 6.04 -25.05 -9.81
C SER A 941 6.88 -24.99 -11.08
N ASP A 942 8.02 -25.69 -11.09
CA ASP A 942 8.81 -25.91 -12.29
C ASP A 942 8.08 -26.85 -13.27
N ILE A 943 8.58 -26.89 -14.50
CA ILE A 943 8.04 -27.70 -15.60
C ILE A 943 8.16 -29.18 -15.25
N THR A 944 7.08 -29.93 -15.41
CA THR A 944 7.04 -31.37 -15.14
C THR A 944 6.35 -32.09 -16.30
N ALA A 945 7.06 -33.05 -16.91
CA ALA A 945 6.41 -34.03 -17.77
C ALA A 945 5.50 -34.92 -16.92
N GLY A 946 4.33 -35.28 -17.46
CA GLY A 946 3.51 -36.34 -16.88
C GLY A 946 4.10 -37.72 -17.19
N PRO A 947 3.43 -38.81 -16.80
CA PRO A 947 3.89 -40.15 -17.18
C PRO A 947 3.72 -40.36 -18.70
N ALA A 948 4.80 -40.73 -19.37
CA ALA A 948 4.75 -41.27 -20.73
C ALA A 948 3.83 -42.49 -20.78
N THR A 949 3.06 -42.64 -21.87
CA THR A 949 2.09 -43.73 -22.03
C THR A 949 2.24 -44.41 -23.39
N THR A 950 1.76 -45.64 -23.53
CA THR A 950 1.69 -46.31 -24.83
C THR A 950 0.41 -47.12 -24.95
N THR A 951 -0.07 -47.32 -26.18
CA THR A 951 -1.18 -48.23 -26.49
C THR A 951 -0.74 -49.69 -26.57
N ALA A 952 0.57 -49.97 -26.59
CA ALA A 952 1.08 -51.32 -26.52
C ALA A 952 0.71 -51.99 -25.18
N THR A 953 0.25 -53.23 -25.25
CA THR A 953 0.04 -54.11 -24.10
C THR A 953 1.21 -55.10 -23.97
N PRO A 954 1.37 -55.84 -22.86
CA PRO A 954 2.35 -56.92 -22.78
C PRO A 954 2.18 -57.96 -23.90
N THR A 955 0.94 -58.24 -24.32
CA THR A 955 0.60 -59.18 -25.39
C THR A 955 0.58 -58.57 -26.80
N SER A 956 1.03 -57.32 -26.98
CA SER A 956 1.09 -56.70 -28.31
C SER A 956 2.15 -57.36 -29.21
N ASP A 957 1.77 -57.53 -30.48
CA ASP A 957 2.54 -58.11 -31.58
C ASP A 957 3.81 -57.32 -31.93
N VAL A 958 4.65 -57.92 -32.78
CA VAL A 958 5.81 -57.26 -33.39
C VAL A 958 5.39 -56.03 -34.18
N GLY A 959 6.09 -54.92 -33.94
CA GLY A 959 5.81 -53.65 -34.60
C GLY A 959 6.32 -52.44 -33.81
N THR A 960 5.86 -51.26 -34.21
CA THR A 960 6.21 -49.97 -33.63
C THR A 960 4.97 -49.31 -33.04
N TYR A 961 5.02 -48.99 -31.75
CA TYR A 961 3.91 -48.40 -31.00
C TYR A 961 4.33 -47.04 -30.43
N THR A 962 3.50 -46.02 -30.57
CA THR A 962 3.80 -44.68 -30.04
C THR A 962 3.91 -44.71 -28.52
N ILE A 963 4.93 -44.04 -28.00
CA ILE A 963 5.06 -43.62 -26.61
C ILE A 963 4.63 -42.14 -26.58
N ALA A 964 3.40 -41.89 -26.16
CA ALA A 964 2.80 -40.57 -26.10
C ALA A 964 3.25 -39.81 -24.84
N ASN A 965 3.77 -38.60 -25.06
CA ASN A 965 4.36 -37.71 -24.06
C ASN A 965 3.27 -36.82 -23.43
N ASN A 966 2.50 -37.41 -22.50
CA ASN A 966 1.47 -36.68 -21.76
C ASN A 966 2.11 -35.67 -20.81
N HIS A 967 1.91 -34.38 -21.08
CA HIS A 967 2.50 -33.29 -20.33
C HIS A 967 1.42 -32.39 -19.70
N SER A 968 1.79 -31.67 -18.64
CA SER A 968 0.98 -30.61 -18.05
C SER A 968 1.88 -29.44 -17.69
N VAL A 969 1.89 -28.39 -18.52
CA VAL A 969 2.49 -27.12 -18.12
C VAL A 969 1.62 -26.54 -17.00
N GLY A 970 2.23 -26.24 -15.85
CA GLY A 970 1.52 -25.66 -14.71
C GLY A 970 0.80 -24.37 -15.09
N SER A 971 -0.36 -24.11 -14.49
CA SER A 971 -1.26 -23.02 -14.90
C SER A 971 -0.78 -21.59 -14.57
N ASP A 972 0.48 -21.40 -14.23
CA ASP A 972 1.11 -20.08 -14.14
C ASP A 972 1.80 -19.78 -15.49
N SER A 973 1.50 -18.62 -16.07
CA SER A 973 1.84 -18.32 -17.46
C SER A 973 3.32 -17.99 -17.70
N HIS A 974 4.14 -17.89 -16.65
CA HIS A 974 5.52 -17.42 -16.76
C HIS A 974 6.37 -18.36 -17.63
N ILE A 975 6.24 -19.68 -17.46
CA ILE A 975 6.89 -20.71 -18.30
C ILE A 975 6.59 -20.46 -19.78
N SER A 976 5.31 -20.38 -20.15
CA SER A 976 4.85 -20.17 -21.54
C SER A 976 5.23 -18.81 -22.16
N ARG A 977 5.78 -17.89 -21.35
CA ARG A 977 6.32 -16.60 -21.80
C ARG A 977 7.85 -16.62 -21.88
N ARG A 978 8.52 -17.40 -21.03
CA ARG A 978 9.98 -17.50 -20.94
C ARG A 978 10.56 -18.53 -21.91
N TYR A 979 9.88 -19.66 -22.14
CA TYR A 979 10.35 -20.76 -22.98
C TYR A 979 9.31 -21.15 -24.03
N ASP A 980 9.75 -21.38 -25.26
CA ASP A 980 9.02 -22.21 -26.22
C ASP A 980 9.21 -23.67 -25.82
N VAL A 981 8.15 -24.32 -25.34
CA VAL A 981 8.22 -25.67 -24.77
C VAL A 981 7.67 -26.68 -25.76
N SER A 982 8.50 -27.63 -26.19
CA SER A 982 8.12 -28.72 -27.09
C SER A 982 8.22 -30.09 -26.41
N PHE A 983 7.26 -30.96 -26.70
CA PHE A 983 7.21 -32.33 -26.18
C PHE A 983 7.22 -33.32 -27.35
N GLY A 984 8.30 -34.10 -27.49
CA GLY A 984 8.39 -35.18 -28.49
C GLY A 984 7.81 -36.50 -27.99
N ASP A 985 7.00 -37.14 -28.84
CA ASP A 985 6.62 -38.56 -28.70
C ASP A 985 7.78 -39.47 -29.16
N ALA A 986 7.79 -40.72 -28.69
CA ALA A 986 8.80 -41.72 -29.04
C ALA A 986 8.19 -43.06 -29.50
N THR A 987 9.01 -44.09 -29.72
CA THR A 987 8.59 -45.40 -30.22
C THR A 987 8.99 -46.53 -29.28
N LEU A 988 8.01 -47.37 -28.91
CA LEU A 988 8.27 -48.72 -28.40
C LEU A 988 8.33 -49.67 -29.60
N THR A 989 9.52 -50.22 -29.87
CA THR A 989 9.70 -51.30 -30.85
C THR A 989 9.55 -52.66 -30.16
N ILE A 990 8.74 -53.53 -30.73
CA ILE A 990 8.63 -54.94 -30.31
C ILE A 990 9.31 -55.79 -31.38
N ASP A 991 10.42 -56.43 -31.03
CA ASP A 991 11.21 -57.30 -31.92
C ASP A 991 10.71 -58.76 -31.90
N PRO A 992 10.84 -59.51 -33.00
CA PRO A 992 10.42 -60.91 -33.05
C PRO A 992 11.20 -61.81 -32.08
N ALA A 993 10.49 -62.69 -31.38
CA ALA A 993 11.11 -63.67 -30.50
C ALA A 993 11.90 -64.73 -31.30
N PRO A 994 13.07 -65.19 -30.82
CA PRO A 994 13.77 -66.30 -31.46
C PRO A 994 12.98 -67.60 -31.26
N LEU A 995 12.66 -68.29 -32.36
CA LEU A 995 12.08 -69.62 -32.37
C LEU A 995 13.08 -70.59 -33.03
N VAL A 996 13.52 -71.61 -32.31
CA VAL A 996 14.42 -72.64 -32.84
C VAL A 996 13.61 -73.89 -33.14
N VAL A 997 13.70 -74.37 -34.38
CA VAL A 997 13.01 -75.57 -34.86
C VAL A 997 14.05 -76.60 -35.24
N THR A 998 14.06 -77.73 -34.56
CA THR A 998 15.02 -78.82 -34.79
C THR A 998 14.27 -80.03 -35.31
N VAL A 999 14.59 -80.48 -36.52
CA VAL A 999 13.97 -81.67 -37.11
C VAL A 999 14.57 -82.94 -36.52
N ASP A 1000 13.70 -83.90 -36.16
CA ASP A 1000 14.12 -85.17 -35.59
C ASP A 1000 14.76 -86.06 -36.66
N ASN A 1001 15.99 -86.52 -36.41
CA ASN A 1001 16.66 -87.53 -37.24
C ASN A 1001 15.83 -88.83 -37.32
N LYS A 1002 15.80 -89.47 -38.49
CA LYS A 1002 15.01 -90.68 -38.77
C LYS A 1002 15.87 -91.78 -39.39
N ALA A 1003 15.37 -93.01 -39.38
CA ALA A 1003 15.98 -94.13 -40.10
C ALA A 1003 14.92 -95.07 -40.70
N LYS A 1004 15.26 -95.75 -41.80
CA LYS A 1004 14.47 -96.86 -42.39
C LYS A 1004 15.36 -97.87 -43.13
N GLN A 1005 14.82 -99.02 -43.49
CA GLN A 1005 15.46 -99.95 -44.43
C GLN A 1005 15.07 -99.60 -45.89
N VAL A 1006 15.94 -99.94 -46.85
CA VAL A 1006 15.62 -99.84 -48.30
C VAL A 1006 14.29 -100.51 -48.63
N GLY A 1007 13.41 -99.81 -49.35
CA GLY A 1007 12.11 -100.32 -49.79
C GLY A 1007 10.99 -100.23 -48.75
N GLN A 1008 11.25 -99.75 -47.53
CA GLN A 1008 10.20 -99.34 -46.59
C GLN A 1008 9.65 -97.95 -46.96
N GLN A 1009 8.38 -97.70 -46.62
CA GLN A 1009 7.80 -96.36 -46.68
C GLN A 1009 8.57 -95.42 -45.72
N ASP A 1010 8.64 -94.13 -46.06
CA ASP A 1010 9.29 -93.15 -45.20
C ASP A 1010 8.57 -93.03 -43.84
N PRO A 1011 9.32 -92.95 -42.73
CA PRO A 1011 8.75 -92.70 -41.41
C PRO A 1011 8.17 -91.29 -41.35
N ALA A 1012 7.17 -91.08 -40.48
CA ALA A 1012 6.62 -89.75 -40.24
C ALA A 1012 7.74 -88.79 -39.77
N LEU A 1013 7.94 -87.72 -40.54
CA LEU A 1013 8.88 -86.65 -40.23
C LEU A 1013 8.31 -85.85 -39.05
N THR A 1014 9.13 -85.53 -38.06
CA THR A 1014 8.73 -84.75 -36.87
C THR A 1014 9.83 -83.75 -36.52
N TYR A 1015 9.49 -82.76 -35.70
CA TYR A 1015 10.40 -81.73 -35.23
C TYR A 1015 10.06 -81.37 -33.78
N GLN A 1016 11.00 -80.70 -33.10
CA GLN A 1016 10.78 -80.01 -31.83
C GLN A 1016 10.94 -78.49 -32.06
N ALA A 1017 10.03 -77.68 -31.51
CA ALA A 1017 10.12 -76.22 -31.57
C ALA A 1017 10.27 -75.63 -30.16
N GLN A 1018 11.20 -74.69 -29.98
CA GLN A 1018 11.52 -74.06 -28.70
C GLN A 1018 11.64 -72.54 -28.88
N GLY A 1019 10.93 -71.76 -28.05
CA GLY A 1019 10.95 -70.29 -28.09
C GLY A 1019 9.58 -69.61 -28.08
N TRP A 1020 8.50 -70.37 -28.28
CA TRP A 1020 7.11 -69.92 -28.22
C TRP A 1020 6.78 -69.08 -26.98
N LYS A 1021 5.94 -68.06 -27.16
CA LYS A 1021 5.44 -67.10 -26.16
C LYS A 1021 3.92 -67.23 -26.04
N PHE A 1022 3.32 -66.64 -25.00
CA PHE A 1022 1.87 -66.48 -24.79
C PHE A 1022 0.93 -67.69 -25.02
N ALA A 1023 1.46 -68.92 -25.05
CA ALA A 1023 0.79 -70.15 -25.48
C ALA A 1023 0.45 -70.22 -26.98
N ASP A 1024 1.19 -69.48 -27.81
CA ASP A 1024 1.24 -69.65 -29.25
C ASP A 1024 1.76 -71.07 -29.60
N ASP A 1025 1.05 -71.75 -30.49
CA ASP A 1025 1.49 -72.97 -31.18
C ASP A 1025 1.14 -72.79 -32.67
N GLU A 1026 1.70 -71.75 -33.28
CA GLU A 1026 1.26 -71.24 -34.58
C GLU A 1026 1.77 -72.06 -35.76
N ARG A 1027 1.15 -73.24 -35.88
CA ARG A 1027 1.00 -74.10 -37.07
C ARG A 1027 2.26 -74.79 -37.58
N ALA A 1028 2.03 -75.99 -38.11
CA ALA A 1028 3.10 -76.94 -38.34
C ALA A 1028 4.00 -76.56 -39.52
N PHE A 1029 5.31 -76.70 -39.31
CA PHE A 1029 6.29 -76.72 -40.39
C PHE A 1029 6.06 -77.97 -41.24
N THR A 1030 5.86 -77.80 -42.56
CA THR A 1030 5.83 -78.95 -43.46
C THR A 1030 7.26 -79.37 -43.75
N LEU A 1031 7.60 -80.62 -43.45
CA LEU A 1031 8.92 -81.18 -43.70
C LEU A 1031 8.94 -81.90 -45.05
N ASP A 1032 10.06 -81.79 -45.75
CA ASP A 1032 10.39 -82.59 -46.93
C ASP A 1032 11.78 -83.21 -46.77
N ARG A 1033 12.22 -84.02 -47.75
CA ARG A 1033 13.56 -84.61 -47.73
C ARG A 1033 14.25 -84.67 -49.08
N ASP A 1034 15.55 -84.89 -49.07
CA ASP A 1034 16.29 -85.24 -50.28
C ASP A 1034 15.75 -86.54 -50.90
N PRO A 1035 15.49 -86.57 -52.23
CA PRO A 1035 14.92 -87.74 -52.89
C PRO A 1035 15.94 -88.86 -53.09
N GLY A 1036 15.55 -90.10 -52.76
CA GLY A 1036 16.34 -91.30 -53.03
C GLY A 1036 15.99 -92.47 -52.11
N GLU A 1037 16.39 -93.67 -52.52
CA GLU A 1037 16.08 -94.96 -51.86
C GLU A 1037 17.31 -95.89 -51.73
N ALA A 1038 18.51 -95.38 -51.97
CA ALA A 1038 19.75 -96.13 -51.79
C ALA A 1038 20.20 -96.09 -50.32
N ALA A 1039 21.07 -97.00 -49.90
CA ALA A 1039 21.66 -96.92 -48.57
C ALA A 1039 22.54 -95.66 -48.44
N GLY A 1040 22.27 -94.81 -47.45
CA GLY A 1040 22.87 -93.48 -47.35
C GLY A 1040 22.17 -92.55 -46.36
N ASN A 1041 22.53 -91.27 -46.43
CA ASN A 1041 22.02 -90.18 -45.61
C ASN A 1041 21.36 -89.13 -46.51
N TYR A 1042 20.16 -88.68 -46.13
CA TYR A 1042 19.30 -87.76 -46.88
C TYR A 1042 18.83 -86.64 -45.93
N ARG A 1043 19.01 -85.37 -46.29
CA ARG A 1043 18.59 -84.23 -45.46
C ARG A 1043 17.06 -84.22 -45.31
N ILE A 1044 16.58 -83.87 -44.13
CA ILE A 1044 15.17 -83.58 -43.83
C ILE A 1044 15.08 -82.09 -43.50
N PHE A 1045 14.36 -81.32 -44.30
CA PHE A 1045 14.39 -79.85 -44.28
C PHE A 1045 12.98 -79.23 -44.33
N GLU A 1046 12.88 -77.93 -44.05
CA GLU A 1046 11.63 -77.18 -44.20
C GLU A 1046 11.24 -77.07 -45.67
N LYS A 1047 10.02 -77.51 -46.03
CA LYS A 1047 9.55 -77.47 -47.40
C LYS A 1047 9.36 -76.03 -47.87
N ASP A 1048 10.05 -75.64 -48.95
CA ASP A 1048 10.02 -74.29 -49.52
C ASP A 1048 8.59 -73.74 -49.65
N GLY A 1049 8.37 -72.52 -49.13
CA GLY A 1049 7.09 -71.81 -49.23
C GLY A 1049 5.97 -72.31 -48.30
N THR A 1050 6.23 -73.22 -47.35
CA THR A 1050 5.19 -73.80 -46.47
C THR A 1050 5.14 -73.25 -45.03
N ARG A 1051 5.98 -72.27 -44.68
CA ARG A 1051 6.05 -71.68 -43.34
C ARG A 1051 4.74 -70.96 -42.99
N LEU A 1052 4.14 -71.29 -41.83
CA LEU A 1052 2.87 -70.73 -41.35
C LEU A 1052 2.95 -70.05 -39.96
N VAL A 1053 4.15 -69.67 -39.53
CA VAL A 1053 4.39 -68.90 -38.29
C VAL A 1053 4.17 -67.41 -38.56
N SER A 1054 3.62 -66.68 -37.58
CA SER A 1054 3.47 -65.23 -37.63
C SER A 1054 4.80 -64.46 -37.64
N ALA A 1055 4.73 -63.18 -38.04
CA ALA A 1055 5.87 -62.25 -37.99
C ALA A 1055 6.39 -61.96 -36.55
N ASN A 1056 5.72 -62.50 -35.53
CA ASN A 1056 6.13 -62.41 -34.12
C ASN A 1056 7.41 -63.21 -33.80
N TYR A 1057 7.90 -64.04 -34.73
CA TYR A 1057 9.04 -64.93 -34.52
C TYR A 1057 10.14 -64.85 -35.59
N THR A 1058 11.40 -64.72 -35.16
CA THR A 1058 12.57 -65.00 -36.00
C THR A 1058 12.87 -66.49 -35.91
N VAL A 1059 12.49 -67.25 -36.93
CA VAL A 1059 12.59 -68.71 -36.92
C VAL A 1059 13.95 -69.18 -37.48
N THR A 1060 14.78 -69.75 -36.61
CA THR A 1060 15.98 -70.53 -36.96
C THR A 1060 15.61 -71.99 -37.14
N PHE A 1061 15.83 -72.52 -38.35
CA PHE A 1061 15.51 -73.90 -38.69
C PHE A 1061 16.80 -74.74 -38.74
N ILE A 1062 16.77 -75.93 -38.13
CA ILE A 1062 17.87 -76.88 -38.04
C ILE A 1062 17.41 -78.21 -38.65
N ASP A 1063 18.02 -78.57 -39.78
CA ASP A 1063 17.68 -79.76 -40.55
C ASP A 1063 18.04 -81.06 -39.83
N GLY A 1064 17.25 -82.09 -40.13
CA GLY A 1064 17.51 -83.47 -39.71
C GLY A 1064 18.09 -84.30 -40.85
N ASN A 1065 18.23 -85.59 -40.59
CA ASN A 1065 18.72 -86.57 -41.55
C ASN A 1065 17.91 -87.87 -41.48
N LEU A 1066 17.42 -88.34 -42.63
CA LEU A 1066 16.90 -89.69 -42.83
C LEU A 1066 18.07 -90.58 -43.27
N ARG A 1067 18.41 -91.55 -42.42
CA ARG A 1067 19.33 -92.64 -42.77
C ARG A 1067 18.56 -93.79 -43.41
N ILE A 1068 18.99 -94.24 -44.58
CA ILE A 1068 18.49 -95.47 -45.21
C ILE A 1068 19.57 -96.54 -45.10
N ASP A 1069 19.24 -97.67 -44.49
CA ASP A 1069 20.14 -98.82 -44.34
C ASP A 1069 19.84 -99.92 -45.38
N GLY A 1070 20.91 -100.52 -45.92
CA GLY A 1070 20.84 -101.50 -47.01
C GLY A 1070 20.43 -102.91 -46.57
N PRO A 1071 19.96 -103.77 -47.51
CA PRO A 1071 19.45 -105.10 -47.20
C PRO A 1071 20.53 -106.03 -46.61
N VAL A 1072 20.15 -106.74 -45.54
CA VAL A 1072 20.99 -107.78 -44.91
C VAL A 1072 21.18 -108.95 -45.89
N ALA A 1073 22.43 -109.27 -46.20
CA ALA A 1073 22.77 -110.47 -46.97
C ALA A 1073 22.58 -111.73 -46.11
N PRO A 1074 21.98 -112.81 -46.65
CA PRO A 1074 21.86 -114.09 -45.94
C PRO A 1074 23.19 -114.84 -45.94
N ASP A 1075 23.83 -114.92 -44.77
CA ASP A 1075 25.09 -115.65 -44.55
C ASP A 1075 24.81 -117.16 -44.29
N PRO A 1076 25.45 -118.10 -45.00
CA PRO A 1076 25.19 -119.54 -44.83
C PRO A 1076 25.82 -120.15 -43.58
N THR A 1077 24.97 -120.50 -42.60
CA THR A 1077 25.02 -121.64 -41.64
C THR A 1077 26.35 -122.05 -40.95
N PRO A 1078 26.36 -122.25 -39.61
CA PRO A 1078 27.58 -122.39 -38.80
C PRO A 1078 28.11 -123.83 -38.62
N ASP A 1079 29.38 -123.95 -38.21
CA ASP A 1079 29.85 -124.79 -37.09
C ASP A 1079 31.24 -124.27 -36.57
N PRO A 1080 31.96 -124.82 -35.55
CA PRO A 1080 31.99 -124.16 -34.23
C PRO A 1080 33.38 -124.02 -33.53
N ASN A 1081 33.44 -123.18 -32.47
CA ASN A 1081 34.20 -123.25 -31.17
C ASN A 1081 35.69 -123.75 -31.08
N PRO A 1082 36.45 -123.55 -29.96
CA PRO A 1082 36.10 -122.94 -28.66
C PRO A 1082 37.16 -122.04 -27.94
N GLY A 1083 36.80 -120.77 -27.64
CA GLY A 1083 37.34 -119.93 -26.53
C GLY A 1083 38.87 -119.66 -26.44
N PRO A 1084 39.40 -119.07 -25.33
CA PRO A 1084 38.75 -118.41 -24.19
C PRO A 1084 39.24 -116.95 -23.89
N ASN A 1085 38.74 -116.37 -22.78
CA ASN A 1085 38.97 -115.04 -22.13
C ASN A 1085 40.42 -114.45 -22.13
N PRO A 1086 40.68 -113.10 -22.08
CA PRO A 1086 40.36 -112.23 -20.91
C PRO A 1086 40.01 -110.71 -21.13
N ASP A 1087 39.76 -110.02 -19.99
CA ASP A 1087 39.40 -108.60 -19.66
C ASP A 1087 40.52 -107.53 -19.97
N PRO A 1088 40.44 -106.16 -19.77
CA PRO A 1088 39.50 -105.35 -18.93
C PRO A 1088 39.07 -103.88 -19.28
N GLY A 1089 37.82 -103.50 -18.93
CA GLY A 1089 37.29 -102.16 -18.46
C GLY A 1089 37.46 -100.84 -19.29
N PRO A 1090 36.99 -99.64 -18.82
CA PRO A 1090 35.98 -99.31 -17.78
C PRO A 1090 34.90 -98.22 -18.16
N ASN A 1091 34.07 -97.82 -17.16
CA ASN A 1091 32.84 -96.94 -17.06
C ASN A 1091 33.09 -95.39 -17.20
N PRO A 1092 32.20 -94.35 -16.90
CA PRO A 1092 30.80 -94.29 -16.36
C PRO A 1092 29.79 -93.10 -16.70
N ASN A 1093 28.49 -93.25 -16.30
CA ASN A 1093 27.51 -92.25 -15.70
C ASN A 1093 26.97 -90.97 -16.46
N PRO A 1094 25.99 -90.17 -15.94
CA PRO A 1094 24.64 -90.45 -15.34
C PRO A 1094 23.49 -89.43 -15.73
N GLY A 1095 22.29 -89.50 -15.09
CA GLY A 1095 21.19 -88.46 -15.09
C GLY A 1095 21.08 -87.68 -13.75
N PRO A 1096 19.92 -87.10 -13.27
CA PRO A 1096 18.52 -87.07 -13.76
C PRO A 1096 17.73 -85.69 -13.58
N ILE A 1097 16.38 -85.72 -13.47
CA ILE A 1097 15.32 -84.64 -13.38
C ILE A 1097 14.83 -84.36 -11.91
N PRO A 1098 13.93 -83.38 -11.50
CA PRO A 1098 12.67 -82.87 -12.14
C PRO A 1098 12.11 -81.42 -11.79
N ASP A 1099 10.78 -81.26 -11.98
CA ASP A 1099 9.71 -80.19 -11.86
C ASP A 1099 9.40 -79.62 -10.41
N PRO A 1100 8.30 -78.86 -10.02
CA PRO A 1100 7.07 -78.36 -10.73
C PRO A 1100 6.35 -77.00 -10.37
N GLY A 1101 5.54 -76.46 -11.30
CA GLY A 1101 4.21 -75.77 -11.11
C GLY A 1101 4.10 -74.29 -10.64
N PRO A 1102 2.89 -73.63 -10.58
CA PRO A 1102 1.51 -74.04 -10.96
C PRO A 1102 0.66 -72.95 -11.73
N ASN A 1103 -0.69 -73.02 -11.68
CA ASN A 1103 -1.74 -72.24 -12.42
C ASN A 1103 -3.05 -72.12 -11.56
N PRO A 1104 -4.28 -71.63 -11.95
CA PRO A 1104 -4.78 -70.84 -13.12
C PRO A 1104 -5.92 -69.76 -12.92
N ASN A 1105 -5.95 -68.72 -13.78
CA ASN A 1105 -7.13 -67.97 -14.36
C ASN A 1105 -8.16 -67.09 -13.53
N PRO A 1106 -9.02 -66.25 -14.21
CA PRO A 1106 -9.80 -65.14 -13.62
C PRO A 1106 -11.33 -65.12 -13.97
N GLY A 1107 -12.01 -63.96 -13.98
CA GLY A 1107 -13.42 -63.76 -14.42
C GLY A 1107 -13.79 -62.32 -14.89
N PRO A 1108 -14.60 -62.06 -15.97
CA PRO A 1108 -14.74 -60.70 -16.57
C PRO A 1108 -16.15 -60.19 -17.05
N ILE A 1109 -16.26 -58.85 -17.27
CA ILE A 1109 -17.09 -58.07 -18.26
C ILE A 1109 -18.65 -58.01 -18.14
N PRO A 1110 -19.26 -56.82 -18.40
CA PRO A 1110 -20.36 -56.64 -19.38
C PRO A 1110 -20.31 -55.33 -20.23
N ASP A 1111 -21.18 -55.20 -21.25
CA ASP A 1111 -21.30 -54.09 -22.26
C ASP A 1111 -22.77 -54.03 -22.85
N PRO A 1112 -23.17 -53.26 -23.91
CA PRO A 1112 -23.40 -51.79 -24.02
C PRO A 1112 -24.88 -51.29 -24.31
N GLY A 1113 -25.17 -50.01 -23.99
CA GLY A 1113 -26.10 -49.06 -24.70
C GLY A 1113 -27.63 -49.30 -24.76
N PRO A 1114 -28.47 -48.46 -25.45
CA PRO A 1114 -28.31 -47.02 -25.84
C PRO A 1114 -29.59 -46.10 -25.69
N THR A 1115 -29.40 -44.75 -25.80
CA THR A 1115 -30.25 -43.57 -26.28
C THR A 1115 -31.82 -43.58 -26.45
N PRO A 1116 -32.54 -42.43 -26.70
CA PRO A 1116 -32.43 -41.00 -26.23
C PRO A 1116 -33.77 -40.18 -25.97
N GLY A 1117 -33.67 -39.00 -25.31
CA GLY A 1117 -34.58 -37.80 -25.44
C GLY A 1117 -35.76 -37.62 -24.45
N PRO A 1118 -36.46 -36.45 -24.36
CA PRO A 1118 -36.27 -35.11 -24.98
C PRO A 1118 -36.30 -33.91 -23.96
N ILE A 1119 -36.58 -32.67 -24.42
CA ILE A 1119 -36.35 -31.34 -23.77
C ILE A 1119 -37.60 -30.74 -23.05
N PRO A 1120 -37.45 -29.96 -21.94
CA PRO A 1120 -38.39 -28.94 -21.46
C PRO A 1120 -37.85 -27.48 -21.52
N ALA A 1121 -38.75 -26.49 -21.41
CA ALA A 1121 -38.53 -25.06 -21.74
C ALA A 1121 -38.36 -24.11 -20.50
N PRO A 1122 -37.83 -22.88 -20.67
CA PRO A 1122 -37.57 -21.95 -19.55
C PRO A 1122 -38.82 -21.21 -19.03
N GLN A 1123 -38.80 -20.80 -17.76
CA GLN A 1123 -39.90 -20.06 -17.11
C GLN A 1123 -39.70 -18.54 -17.14
N ALA A 1124 -40.82 -17.80 -17.20
CA ALA A 1124 -40.86 -16.33 -17.25
C ALA A 1124 -40.90 -15.69 -15.85
N TRP A 1125 -40.45 -14.43 -15.77
CA TRP A 1125 -40.62 -13.55 -14.60
C TRP A 1125 -41.78 -12.56 -14.83
N GLN A 1126 -42.48 -12.21 -13.75
CA GLN A 1126 -43.70 -11.39 -13.79
C GLN A 1126 -43.42 -9.90 -13.50
N ALA A 1127 -44.29 -9.02 -13.99
CA ALA A 1127 -44.29 -7.59 -13.67
C ALA A 1127 -45.42 -7.23 -12.68
N ILE A 1128 -45.14 -6.28 -11.78
CA ILE A 1128 -46.13 -5.64 -10.88
C ILE A 1128 -45.74 -4.14 -10.73
N PRO A 1129 -46.59 -3.24 -10.19
CA PRO A 1129 -47.25 -2.25 -11.04
C PRO A 1129 -46.81 -0.80 -10.80
N ALA A 1130 -47.24 0.11 -11.68
CA ALA A 1130 -47.05 1.54 -11.50
C ALA A 1130 -47.88 2.10 -10.33
N LEU A 1131 -47.26 2.99 -9.55
CA LEU A 1131 -47.93 3.85 -8.56
C LEU A 1131 -47.88 5.31 -9.02
N THR A 1132 -48.96 6.05 -8.77
CA THR A 1132 -49.23 7.38 -9.34
C THR A 1132 -48.51 8.50 -8.61
N GLN A 1133 -47.81 9.38 -9.34
CA GLN A 1133 -47.34 10.66 -8.80
C GLN A 1133 -48.50 11.63 -8.57
N GLY A 1134 -48.64 12.12 -7.34
CA GLY A 1134 -49.34 13.37 -7.02
C GLY A 1134 -48.41 14.57 -7.23
N ALA A 1135 -48.92 15.69 -7.74
CA ALA A 1135 -48.07 16.77 -8.25
C ALA A 1135 -47.90 17.95 -7.28
N THR A 1136 -46.70 18.10 -6.69
CA THR A 1136 -46.21 19.37 -6.11
C THR A 1136 -44.70 19.56 -6.28
N SER A 1137 -44.31 20.46 -7.19
CA SER A 1137 -43.09 21.30 -7.15
C SER A 1137 -41.67 20.69 -6.99
N GLU A 1138 -41.44 19.42 -7.26
CA GLU A 1138 -40.06 18.89 -7.39
C GLU A 1138 -39.52 19.11 -8.83
N ARG A 1139 -38.68 20.13 -9.01
CA ARG A 1139 -37.89 20.35 -10.25
C ARG A 1139 -36.38 20.36 -10.04
N CYS A 1140 -35.93 20.66 -8.83
CA CYS A 1140 -34.54 20.68 -8.40
C CYS A 1140 -34.42 19.94 -7.07
N SER A 1141 -33.28 19.27 -6.85
CA SER A 1141 -32.92 18.59 -5.61
C SER A 1141 -31.61 19.18 -5.07
N PRO A 1142 -31.60 19.74 -3.85
CA PRO A 1142 -30.41 20.33 -3.24
C PRO A 1142 -29.55 19.26 -2.54
N ILE A 1143 -28.25 19.30 -2.81
CA ILE A 1143 -27.20 18.49 -2.17
C ILE A 1143 -26.25 19.45 -1.44
N GLU A 1144 -25.92 19.16 -0.18
CA GLU A 1144 -25.09 20.01 0.69
C GLU A 1144 -23.63 19.52 0.69
N SER A 1145 -22.68 20.46 0.58
CA SER A 1145 -21.24 20.19 0.78
C SER A 1145 -20.81 20.56 2.22
N PRO A 1146 -19.70 20.02 2.78
CA PRO A 1146 -19.34 20.25 4.18
C PRO A 1146 -19.22 21.72 4.57
N GLN A 1147 -19.80 22.10 5.70
CA GLN A 1147 -19.75 23.48 6.20
C GLN A 1147 -18.35 23.81 6.73
N SER A 1148 -17.75 24.87 6.20
CA SER A 1148 -16.58 25.51 6.80
C SER A 1148 -17.03 26.67 7.71
N VAL A 1149 -16.40 26.76 8.89
CA VAL A 1149 -16.53 27.91 9.79
C VAL A 1149 -15.13 28.46 10.01
N SER A 1150 -14.77 29.48 9.23
CA SER A 1150 -13.56 30.25 9.43
C SER A 1150 -13.84 31.43 10.36
N ALA A 1151 -12.97 31.63 11.35
CA ALA A 1151 -12.83 32.91 12.03
C ALA A 1151 -11.74 33.70 11.31
N SER A 1152 -12.07 34.85 10.72
CA SER A 1152 -11.02 35.76 10.23
C SER A 1152 -10.31 36.38 11.42
N HIS A 1153 -8.98 36.26 11.46
CA HIS A 1153 -8.15 36.92 12.47
C HIS A 1153 -7.77 38.36 12.09
N THR A 1154 -8.29 38.89 10.98
CA THR A 1154 -8.09 40.28 10.54
C THR A 1154 -9.40 41.10 10.64
N ALA A 1155 -9.47 41.91 11.71
CA ALA A 1155 -10.45 42.98 11.99
C ALA A 1155 -11.94 42.60 12.12
N THR A 1156 -12.47 42.85 13.33
CA THR A 1156 -13.90 42.81 13.77
C THR A 1156 -14.65 41.45 13.75
N PRO A 1157 -15.48 41.17 14.78
CA PRO A 1157 -16.09 39.85 14.96
C PRO A 1157 -17.39 39.67 14.16
N ALA A 1158 -17.28 39.46 12.85
CA ALA A 1158 -18.39 39.02 12.00
C ALA A 1158 -18.24 37.53 11.63
N ILE A 1159 -19.10 36.66 12.16
CA ILE A 1159 -19.10 35.23 11.81
C ILE A 1159 -19.78 35.05 10.45
N VAL A 1160 -18.99 35.08 9.38
CA VAL A 1160 -19.46 34.70 8.04
C VAL A 1160 -19.58 33.18 7.98
N ARG A 1161 -20.73 32.66 7.55
CA ARG A 1161 -20.94 31.24 7.25
C ARG A 1161 -21.13 31.08 5.75
N THR A 1162 -20.20 30.38 5.11
CA THR A 1162 -20.26 30.06 3.68
C THR A 1162 -20.95 28.71 3.51
N TYR A 1163 -21.96 28.65 2.64
CA TYR A 1163 -22.67 27.41 2.30
C TYR A 1163 -22.49 27.11 0.81
N SER A 1164 -22.08 25.88 0.49
CA SER A 1164 -22.01 25.39 -0.88
C SER A 1164 -23.10 24.35 -1.10
N VAL A 1165 -24.10 24.69 -1.93
CA VAL A 1165 -25.27 23.86 -2.23
C VAL A 1165 -25.33 23.60 -3.74
N GLN A 1166 -25.36 22.34 -4.13
CA GLN A 1166 -25.47 21.92 -5.53
C GLN A 1166 -26.93 21.58 -5.85
N LEU A 1167 -27.46 22.09 -6.97
CA LEU A 1167 -28.85 21.83 -7.38
C LEU A 1167 -28.87 20.88 -8.58
N VAL A 1168 -29.46 19.68 -8.41
CA VAL A 1168 -29.70 18.72 -9.49
C VAL A 1168 -31.13 18.90 -10.00
N CYS A 1169 -31.30 19.41 -11.22
CA CYS A 1169 -32.60 19.76 -11.78
C CYS A 1169 -32.97 18.94 -13.02
N LYS A 1170 -34.28 18.81 -13.31
CA LYS A 1170 -34.79 18.03 -14.46
C LYS A 1170 -35.59 18.90 -15.45
N PRO A 1171 -35.56 18.60 -16.76
CA PRO A 1171 -36.40 19.26 -17.76
C PRO A 1171 -37.90 19.12 -17.47
N ARG A 1172 -38.72 19.95 -18.13
CA ARG A 1172 -40.18 19.77 -18.16
C ARG A 1172 -40.55 18.46 -18.87
N ALA A 1173 -41.64 17.84 -18.43
CA ALA A 1173 -42.00 16.45 -18.77
C ALA A 1173 -42.17 16.18 -20.28
N TYR A 1174 -41.91 14.92 -20.65
CA TYR A 1174 -42.17 14.32 -21.97
C TYR A 1174 -43.48 14.83 -22.61
N GLY A 1175 -43.38 15.46 -23.79
CA GLY A 1175 -44.55 15.77 -24.63
C GLY A 1175 -44.57 17.15 -25.30
N SER A 1176 -43.74 18.11 -24.87
CA SER A 1176 -43.61 19.42 -25.55
C SER A 1176 -42.39 19.47 -26.49
N PRO A 1177 -42.43 20.22 -27.62
CA PRO A 1177 -41.33 20.26 -28.60
C PRO A 1177 -40.02 20.93 -28.14
N GLU A 1178 -40.03 21.61 -27.00
CA GLU A 1178 -38.86 22.32 -26.47
C GLU A 1178 -38.45 21.74 -25.10
N GLU A 1179 -37.27 21.11 -25.05
CA GLU A 1179 -36.58 20.79 -23.79
C GLU A 1179 -35.97 22.06 -23.19
N GLN A 1180 -36.76 22.79 -22.40
CA GLN A 1180 -36.23 23.89 -21.59
C GLN A 1180 -35.84 23.39 -20.19
N LEU A 1181 -34.54 23.48 -19.91
CA LEU A 1181 -33.98 23.43 -18.55
C LEU A 1181 -34.40 24.68 -17.76
N PRO A 1182 -34.41 24.66 -16.41
CA PRO A 1182 -34.63 25.85 -15.60
C PRO A 1182 -33.56 26.91 -15.87
N ASP A 1183 -33.94 28.18 -15.97
CA ASP A 1183 -32.99 29.27 -16.18
C ASP A 1183 -32.28 29.67 -14.87
N LYS A 1184 -31.30 30.57 -14.96
CA LYS A 1184 -30.55 31.06 -13.78
C LYS A 1184 -31.47 31.75 -12.75
N THR A 1185 -32.59 32.32 -13.19
CA THR A 1185 -33.59 32.99 -12.35
C THR A 1185 -34.43 31.96 -11.57
N ASP A 1186 -34.91 30.90 -12.23
CA ASP A 1186 -35.60 29.76 -11.61
C ASP A 1186 -34.72 29.12 -10.52
N LEU A 1187 -33.44 28.88 -10.84
CA LEU A 1187 -32.46 28.28 -9.91
C LEU A 1187 -32.22 29.15 -8.67
N ILE A 1188 -32.01 30.47 -8.85
CA ILE A 1188 -31.80 31.41 -7.75
C ILE A 1188 -33.06 31.56 -6.89
N ASN A 1189 -34.25 31.61 -7.50
CA ASN A 1189 -35.51 31.69 -6.76
C ASN A 1189 -35.77 30.42 -5.93
N TYR A 1190 -35.45 29.24 -6.47
CA TYR A 1190 -35.52 27.98 -5.73
C TYR A 1190 -34.53 27.95 -4.55
N ALA A 1191 -33.27 28.34 -4.78
CA ALA A 1191 -32.24 28.41 -3.73
C ALA A 1191 -32.63 29.38 -2.60
N ASN A 1192 -33.11 30.58 -2.94
CA ASN A 1192 -33.58 31.57 -1.97
C ASN A 1192 -34.80 31.08 -1.17
N GLY A 1193 -35.67 30.27 -1.78
CA GLY A 1193 -36.82 29.66 -1.09
C GLY A 1193 -36.46 28.63 0.00
N LEU A 1194 -35.26 28.05 -0.09
CA LEU A 1194 -34.69 27.15 0.93
C LEU A 1194 -33.99 27.92 2.06
N LEU A 1195 -33.73 29.23 1.91
CA LEU A 1195 -33.04 30.04 2.90
C LEU A 1195 -34.02 30.57 3.97
N ARG A 1196 -33.84 30.15 5.22
CA ARG A 1196 -34.63 30.63 6.38
C ARG A 1196 -33.72 30.89 7.57
N GLU A 1197 -33.94 32.01 8.26
CA GLU A 1197 -33.20 32.40 9.47
C GLU A 1197 -31.67 32.35 9.32
N GLY A 1198 -31.16 32.69 8.14
CA GLY A 1198 -29.72 32.70 7.82
C GLY A 1198 -29.09 31.32 7.54
N ARG A 1199 -29.91 30.30 7.26
CA ARG A 1199 -29.47 28.91 6.98
C ARG A 1199 -30.26 28.33 5.81
N PHE A 1200 -29.67 27.38 5.09
CA PHE A 1200 -30.44 26.51 4.18
C PHE A 1200 -31.21 25.46 5.00
N GLN A 1201 -32.50 25.26 4.71
CA GLN A 1201 -33.31 24.16 5.23
C GLN A 1201 -33.59 23.17 4.10
N LEU A 1202 -32.98 21.98 4.16
CA LEU A 1202 -33.12 20.91 3.16
C LEU A 1202 -33.96 19.75 3.72
N PRO A 1203 -34.80 19.07 2.91
CA PRO A 1203 -35.48 17.85 3.34
C PRO A 1203 -34.50 16.69 3.59
N ASP A 1204 -34.71 15.94 4.68
CA ASP A 1204 -33.75 14.92 5.15
C ASP A 1204 -33.44 13.79 4.17
N TRP A 1205 -34.30 13.55 3.17
CA TRP A 1205 -34.18 12.43 2.23
C TRP A 1205 -33.21 12.65 1.06
N ASN A 1206 -32.58 13.84 0.93
CA ASN A 1206 -31.67 14.18 -0.17
C ASN A 1206 -30.18 14.27 0.21
N ARG A 1207 -29.79 13.91 1.44
CA ARG A 1207 -28.40 14.03 1.95
C ARG A 1207 -27.45 12.88 1.59
N SER A 1208 -27.62 12.23 0.44
CA SER A 1208 -26.75 11.10 0.04
C SER A 1208 -26.69 10.86 -1.47
N VAL A 1209 -25.63 10.15 -1.92
CA VAL A 1209 -25.33 9.66 -3.28
C VAL A 1209 -24.68 10.67 -4.25
N ILE A 1210 -23.41 10.38 -4.61
CA ILE A 1210 -22.78 10.75 -5.88
C ILE A 1210 -22.19 9.47 -6.50
N PRO A 1211 -22.63 9.03 -7.70
CA PRO A 1211 -21.96 7.96 -8.44
C PRO A 1211 -20.88 8.55 -9.36
N ARG A 1212 -19.63 8.08 -9.26
CA ARG A 1212 -18.58 8.34 -10.27
C ARG A 1212 -18.51 7.19 -11.28
N ASP A 1213 -19.52 7.08 -12.13
CA ASP A 1213 -19.41 6.31 -13.37
C ASP A 1213 -20.19 7.01 -14.51
N LEU A 1214 -19.45 7.47 -15.52
CA LEU A 1214 -19.96 7.95 -16.81
C LEU A 1214 -19.37 7.13 -17.97
N GLY A 1215 -18.99 5.88 -17.69
CA GLY A 1215 -18.28 4.94 -18.56
C GLY A 1215 -19.09 4.32 -19.69
N LYS A 1216 -20.13 4.98 -20.20
CA LYS A 1216 -20.72 4.74 -21.54
C LYS A 1216 -21.77 5.81 -21.92
N LYS A 1217 -21.57 6.44 -23.08
CA LYS A 1217 -22.65 7.13 -23.80
C LYS A 1217 -23.49 6.11 -24.56
N THR A 1218 -24.68 5.80 -24.05
CA THR A 1218 -25.82 5.44 -24.92
C THR A 1218 -26.46 6.74 -25.40
N GLU A 1219 -26.94 6.77 -26.64
CA GLU A 1219 -27.46 7.99 -27.27
C GLU A 1219 -28.71 8.53 -26.56
N GLY A 1220 -28.85 9.87 -26.47
CA GLY A 1220 -30.04 10.54 -25.93
C GLY A 1220 -29.87 11.17 -24.55
N GLY A 1221 -28.95 12.11 -24.40
CA GLY A 1221 -28.82 12.99 -23.23
C GLY A 1221 -27.79 14.09 -23.46
N LYS A 1222 -28.11 15.32 -23.03
CA LYS A 1222 -27.21 16.48 -22.96
C LYS A 1222 -27.05 16.91 -21.51
#